data_AF-A0A414VD36-F1
#
_entry.id   AF-A0A414VD36-F1
#
_cell.length_a   1.000
_cell.length_b   1.000
_cell.length_c   1.000
_cell.angle_alpha   90.00
_cell.angle_beta   90.00
_cell.angle_gamma   90.00
#
_symmetry.space_group_name_H-M   'P 1'
#
loop_
_entity.id
_entity.type
_entity.pdbx_description
1 polymer ?
#
loop_
_entity_poly.entity_id
_entity_poly.type
_entity_poly.pdbx_seq_one_letter_code
_entity_poly.pdbx_strand_id
1 'polypeptide(L)'
;MKKTQRLLATAMTPLLILHCLLTPLSVWADSLPVQPESTDYSNSAASSSEDESFVLNDEQQGVEVEQPTVSDNDSPSSVSSESASNATDSPKPENDVSAVFGSVSYQTHVQDIGWQAPVSNGMTAGTTGRAKRVEALKINLLSQDGTPLGNDSISVQSHISGIGWEPQPVGNGQTSGTVGQSRAIEAIKLSLSGGLSDSYDIWYRVHSANVGWLGWASNGEPAGTQGYAYQIEAIQIEVLPKNAQDAPARGDAFRDHSQEPPTVSYRSHISNVGWMGVVADGKTSGVIDSRNAIEALSLSVNWYGHGGSISSRAHVSGIGWQSWSSGTVGTTGQSRSVESVQFKLNDEISATYDIWYRVYASKLGGWLGWTSNGSPAGSVGKGAAIQGIQVMLVEKGCSAPGDTANHFIGATDVLSGSSYGLNGNSLGTVQGKTILMGSESGSEPLTSLSISFDNQETSGSIGYSGCYEFSGWSGVVSDGAALNSKNDGRTLKAVRLTLTGDLSNAYDVWYRCFDSKKGWLGWACNGADAGATIPGSFLKAVEVRIISKGSGAPGVTDGAFVSDTSADCAHVVYQAHSASRGWFPSVLDGQDAGTTGKSLSLQALNVVLAGVDDDSLVEARAHVANIGWQEWRSAGYVGTVGQGLAIQALELRINGPLANQYDIYYRVHSAGYGWLGWAKNGDSAGTTGLNIQIEAVQIKLVAKGGNPGSSSAPAFISAPALTLQAHVATLGWMNPVGNGGVAGTTGRSLAIEALKLNVSSSVSGGIEYSAHVQDVGWQGWTSNGNVAGTVGCAKRIKALKIKLTGDLSNYFDVWYRAYCQDFGWLDWTSNGQPAGTSRIGCRVESVQVKIVPKGAGAPGSTARPFTDQPLLPADMMTMLNRANRYSSSTSWLIMVDRQACRLGVFRGQRGSWSYAQYWTCSTGAPSTPTPTGEYTVTGKGYSFGHGYTCYYYTQFYGDYLFHSIPYYQGTFNPMDSRMGMHVSQGCVRLPIDRAKWIWDNVPLATKVVIY
;
A
#
# COMPACT_ATOMS: atom_id res chain seq x y z
N MET A 1 -43.82 24.80 24.30
CA MET A 1 -44.61 23.89 25.18
C MET A 1 -44.11 22.46 24.93
N LYS A 2 -43.80 21.60 25.92
CA LYS A 2 -44.65 20.94 26.94
C LYS A 2 -45.76 20.02 26.37
N LYS A 3 -45.38 18.78 26.01
CA LYS A 3 -45.98 17.44 26.32
C LYS A 3 -45.44 16.42 25.29
N THR A 4 -44.67 15.39 25.66
CA THR A 4 -45.09 14.04 26.15
C THR A 4 -46.05 13.30 25.22
N GLN A 5 -45.90 11.99 24.96
CA GLN A 5 -45.40 10.94 25.88
C GLN A 5 -44.79 9.71 25.17
N ARG A 6 -44.04 8.87 25.92
CA ARG A 6 -43.57 7.54 25.49
C ARG A 6 -44.68 6.48 25.65
N LEU A 7 -44.63 5.39 24.88
CA LEU A 7 -44.35 4.02 25.40
C LEU A 7 -44.36 2.94 24.29
N LEU A 8 -43.78 1.77 24.60
CA LEU A 8 -43.82 0.55 23.76
C LEU A 8 -44.92 -0.40 24.26
N ALA A 9 -45.52 -1.19 23.36
CA ALA A 9 -46.03 -2.53 23.69
C ALA A 9 -46.11 -3.45 22.46
N THR A 10 -45.52 -4.62 22.61
CA THR A 10 -45.48 -5.80 21.72
C THR A 10 -46.88 -6.40 21.44
N ALA A 11 -47.13 -6.96 20.24
CA ALA A 11 -47.41 -8.41 20.01
C ALA A 11 -48.17 -8.79 18.71
N MET A 12 -48.03 -10.07 18.34
CA MET A 12 -48.86 -10.93 17.46
C MET A 12 -48.70 -10.88 15.91
N THR A 13 -48.10 -11.98 15.44
CA THR A 13 -48.26 -12.83 14.22
C THR A 13 -49.72 -12.99 13.71
N PRO A 14 -50.03 -13.57 12.49
CA PRO A 14 -49.32 -14.71 11.83
C PRO A 14 -49.31 -14.89 10.26
N LEU A 15 -48.45 -15.82 9.79
CA LEU A 15 -48.59 -16.72 8.59
C LEU A 15 -48.68 -16.08 7.16
N LEU A 16 -48.46 -16.74 6.00
CA LEU A 16 -48.31 -18.16 5.55
C LEU A 16 -47.56 -18.22 4.16
N ILE A 17 -47.05 -19.40 3.73
CA ILE A 17 -46.75 -19.82 2.30
C ILE A 17 -45.50 -19.17 1.62
N LEU A 18 -44.64 -19.82 0.78
CA LEU A 18 -44.56 -21.16 0.15
C LEU A 18 -43.09 -21.72 0.08
N HIS A 19 -42.94 -23.00 -0.29
CA HIS A 19 -41.71 -23.70 -0.75
C HIS A 19 -40.90 -22.91 -1.82
N CYS A 20 -39.57 -23.03 -1.97
CA CYS A 20 -38.82 -24.24 -2.38
C CYS A 20 -37.29 -24.08 -2.15
N LEU A 21 -36.60 -25.17 -1.80
CA LEU A 21 -35.13 -25.27 -1.83
C LEU A 21 -34.69 -26.16 -3.01
N LEU A 22 -33.70 -25.70 -3.77
CA LEU A 22 -32.98 -26.51 -4.76
C LEU A 22 -31.46 -26.31 -4.58
N THR A 23 -30.74 -27.42 -4.65
CA THR A 23 -29.27 -27.50 -4.58
C THR A 23 -28.68 -27.52 -6.01
N PRO A 24 -27.34 -27.43 -6.18
CA PRO A 24 -26.49 -28.61 -5.94
C PRO A 24 -25.18 -28.31 -5.18
N LEU A 25 -24.84 -29.23 -4.28
CA LEU A 25 -23.45 -29.62 -4.05
C LEU A 25 -23.08 -30.65 -5.12
N SER A 26 -21.85 -30.62 -5.63
CA SER A 26 -21.29 -31.68 -6.48
C SER A 26 -20.21 -32.46 -5.73
N VAL A 27 -20.25 -33.79 -5.80
CA VAL A 27 -19.33 -34.69 -5.08
C VAL A 27 -18.73 -35.71 -6.05
N TRP A 28 -17.40 -35.81 -6.05
CA TRP A 28 -16.61 -36.99 -6.42
C TRP A 28 -15.47 -37.04 -5.39
N ALA A 29 -15.34 -38.04 -4.50
CA ALA A 29 -15.22 -39.50 -4.67
C ALA A 29 -13.75 -39.95 -4.85
N ASP A 30 -13.34 -40.96 -4.07
CA ASP A 30 -11.94 -41.28 -3.73
C ASP A 30 -11.13 -41.99 -4.82
N SER A 31 -9.79 -41.82 -4.79
CA SER A 31 -8.85 -42.96 -4.80
C SER A 31 -7.38 -42.57 -4.51
N LEU A 32 -6.87 -43.03 -3.35
CA LEU A 32 -5.50 -43.48 -2.96
C LEU A 32 -4.19 -42.80 -3.49
N PRO A 33 -3.08 -42.85 -2.72
CA PRO A 33 -1.82 -42.16 -3.04
C PRO A 33 -0.83 -43.00 -3.87
N VAL A 34 0.07 -42.32 -4.60
CA VAL A 34 1.26 -42.89 -5.26
C VAL A 34 2.50 -42.03 -4.92
N GLN A 35 3.68 -42.67 -4.87
CA GLN A 35 4.97 -42.07 -4.49
C GLN A 35 5.56 -41.17 -5.60
N PRO A 36 6.43 -40.20 -5.27
CA PRO A 36 7.33 -39.59 -6.24
C PRO A 36 8.56 -40.49 -6.44
N GLU A 37 8.83 -40.94 -7.67
CA GLU A 37 10.01 -41.76 -7.96
C GLU A 37 10.62 -41.39 -9.32
N SER A 38 11.83 -40.80 -9.27
CA SER A 38 12.82 -40.82 -10.34
C SER A 38 14.20 -40.54 -9.72
N THR A 39 14.90 -41.61 -9.35
CA THR A 39 16.31 -41.57 -8.94
C THR A 39 17.20 -41.30 -10.18
N ASP A 40 18.47 -40.96 -10.03
CA ASP A 40 19.51 -41.99 -9.95
C ASP A 40 20.86 -41.50 -9.39
N TYR A 41 21.43 -42.37 -8.54
CA TYR A 41 22.85 -42.73 -8.31
C TYR A 41 24.00 -41.72 -8.51
N SER A 42 25.05 -41.69 -7.66
CA SER A 42 25.28 -42.31 -6.33
C SER A 42 26.68 -41.96 -5.80
N ASN A 43 26.85 -41.97 -4.46
CA ASN A 43 28.10 -42.29 -3.74
C ASN A 43 29.35 -41.38 -3.95
N SER A 44 30.26 -41.19 -2.98
CA SER A 44 30.30 -41.63 -1.57
C SER A 44 31.40 -40.89 -0.78
N ALA A 45 31.24 -40.87 0.55
CA ALA A 45 32.31 -40.88 1.56
C ALA A 45 33.29 -39.68 1.69
N ALA A 46 33.05 -38.92 2.77
CA ALA A 46 33.99 -38.70 3.89
C ALA A 46 35.02 -37.54 3.91
N SER A 47 35.07 -36.94 5.12
CA SER A 47 36.20 -36.34 5.85
C SER A 47 36.92 -35.09 5.33
N SER A 48 36.83 -34.02 6.16
CA SER A 48 37.91 -33.09 6.60
C SER A 48 38.62 -32.21 5.54
N SER A 49 39.14 -31.02 5.88
CA SER A 49 39.38 -30.36 7.18
C SER A 49 39.30 -28.83 7.05
N GLU A 50 39.13 -28.16 8.20
CA GLU A 50 39.75 -26.87 8.61
C GLU A 50 39.93 -25.74 7.58
N ASP A 51 39.29 -24.60 7.87
CA ASP A 51 39.94 -23.28 7.74
C ASP A 51 39.35 -22.30 8.78
N GLU A 52 40.14 -21.86 9.76
CA GLU A 52 39.76 -20.89 10.81
C GLU A 52 41.03 -20.39 11.54
N SER A 53 41.19 -19.06 11.65
CA SER A 53 42.16 -18.35 12.51
C SER A 53 43.67 -18.47 12.13
N PHE A 54 44.57 -17.49 12.32
CA PHE A 54 44.47 -16.08 12.74
C PHE A 54 45.80 -15.31 12.46
N VAL A 55 45.98 -14.12 13.06
CA VAL A 55 47.24 -13.34 13.28
C VAL A 55 47.79 -12.57 12.07
N LEU A 56 48.20 -11.29 12.10
CA LEU A 56 48.04 -10.01 12.87
C LEU A 56 48.68 -8.92 11.93
N ASN A 57 48.63 -7.58 12.01
CA ASN A 57 48.08 -6.46 12.82
C ASN A 57 48.18 -5.19 11.89
N ASP A 58 47.98 -3.91 12.25
CA ASP A 58 47.06 -3.09 13.09
C ASP A 58 47.59 -1.62 13.04
N GLU A 59 46.94 -0.65 13.70
CA GLU A 59 47.28 0.79 13.82
C GLU A 59 47.01 1.69 12.57
N GLN A 60 46.50 2.94 12.67
CA GLN A 60 45.93 3.72 13.79
C GLN A 60 44.95 4.84 13.28
N GLN A 61 44.45 5.69 14.21
CA GLN A 61 43.43 6.77 14.09
C GLN A 61 43.77 7.90 13.06
N GLY A 62 42.91 8.83 12.62
CA GLY A 62 41.59 9.36 13.07
C GLY A 62 41.74 10.78 13.68
N VAL A 63 41.16 11.89 13.15
CA VAL A 63 39.81 12.44 13.47
C VAL A 63 39.57 13.83 12.78
N GLU A 64 38.32 14.12 12.33
CA GLU A 64 37.66 15.44 12.00
C GLU A 64 38.30 16.42 10.96
N VAL A 65 37.64 17.41 10.32
CA VAL A 65 36.54 18.37 10.68
C VAL A 65 35.51 18.59 9.53
N GLU A 66 34.44 19.37 9.79
CA GLU A 66 33.17 19.56 9.06
C GLU A 66 33.14 20.45 7.77
N GLN A 67 31.92 20.57 7.23
CA GLN A 67 31.38 21.36 6.10
C GLN A 67 31.31 22.90 6.41
N PRO A 68 31.00 23.83 5.45
CA PRO A 68 29.62 24.01 4.94
C PRO A 68 29.45 24.57 3.50
N THR A 69 28.20 24.92 3.17
CA THR A 69 27.59 25.32 1.87
C THR A 69 27.68 26.81 1.50
N VAL A 70 27.47 27.14 0.20
CA VAL A 70 27.04 28.49 -0.28
C VAL A 70 26.06 28.36 -1.46
N SER A 71 25.16 29.33 -1.63
CA SER A 71 24.24 29.51 -2.78
C SER A 71 24.21 30.98 -3.25
N ASP A 72 24.06 31.18 -4.56
CA ASP A 72 23.51 32.32 -5.32
C ASP A 72 23.72 33.80 -4.87
N ASN A 73 24.26 34.64 -5.78
CA ASN A 73 23.47 35.73 -6.41
C ASN A 73 24.23 36.63 -7.43
N ASP A 74 23.57 36.81 -8.60
CA ASP A 74 23.39 38.03 -9.42
C ASP A 74 24.55 38.89 -10.04
N SER A 75 24.10 39.82 -10.90
CA SER A 75 24.80 40.68 -11.90
C SER A 75 25.16 42.09 -11.34
N PRO A 76 25.61 43.15 -12.10
CA PRO A 76 25.89 43.28 -13.55
C PRO A 76 27.17 44.14 -13.91
N SER A 77 27.27 44.60 -15.19
CA SER A 77 28.05 45.78 -15.70
C SER A 77 29.61 45.70 -15.75
N SER A 78 30.37 46.39 -16.62
CA SER A 78 30.09 47.14 -17.88
C SER A 78 31.39 47.53 -18.68
N VAL A 79 31.23 47.83 -19.98
CA VAL A 79 32.04 48.66 -20.93
C VAL A 79 33.57 48.43 -21.20
N SER A 80 33.87 48.36 -22.52
CA SER A 80 35.07 48.79 -23.31
C SER A 80 36.29 49.43 -22.61
N SER A 81 37.54 49.24 -23.09
CA SER A 81 38.02 49.70 -24.42
C SER A 81 39.40 49.16 -24.90
N GLU A 82 39.69 49.31 -26.21
CA GLU A 82 40.96 49.69 -26.92
C GLU A 82 42.38 49.28 -26.40
N SER A 83 43.44 49.11 -27.24
CA SER A 83 43.62 49.27 -28.70
C SER A 83 44.89 48.54 -29.24
N ALA A 84 44.96 48.43 -30.57
CA ALA A 84 46.04 48.03 -31.51
C ALA A 84 47.51 47.77 -31.06
N SER A 85 48.20 46.86 -31.77
CA SER A 85 49.53 47.12 -32.40
C SER A 85 49.94 46.01 -33.39
N ASN A 86 51.06 46.20 -34.10
CA ASN A 86 51.39 45.56 -35.38
C ASN A 86 52.52 44.49 -35.30
N ALA A 87 52.47 43.55 -36.25
CA ALA A 87 53.54 42.73 -36.85
C ALA A 87 54.96 42.63 -36.23
N THR A 88 55.47 41.40 -36.20
CA THR A 88 56.89 41.07 -36.44
C THR A 88 56.98 39.85 -37.37
N ASP A 89 58.11 39.72 -38.07
CA ASP A 89 58.30 38.84 -39.23
C ASP A 89 59.56 37.94 -39.09
N SER A 90 59.70 36.96 -40.00
CA SER A 90 60.94 36.21 -40.32
C SER A 90 61.40 35.09 -39.34
N PRO A 91 62.18 34.09 -39.81
CA PRO A 91 61.93 33.31 -41.04
C PRO A 91 62.31 31.81 -40.95
N LYS A 92 61.67 30.94 -41.75
CA LYS A 92 62.21 29.66 -42.29
C LYS A 92 61.21 29.06 -43.32
N PRO A 93 61.60 28.16 -44.24
CA PRO A 93 62.91 27.52 -44.39
C PRO A 93 63.54 27.58 -45.80
N GLU A 94 64.86 27.34 -45.87
CA GLU A 94 65.52 26.81 -47.08
C GLU A 94 66.26 25.50 -46.75
N ASN A 95 65.89 24.47 -47.51
CA ASN A 95 66.63 23.29 -47.98
C ASN A 95 65.54 22.31 -48.47
N ASP A 96 65.14 22.41 -49.73
CA ASP A 96 65.81 21.77 -50.88
C ASP A 96 65.43 20.28 -51.01
N VAL A 97 64.30 20.00 -51.67
CA VAL A 97 64.23 19.64 -53.10
C VAL A 97 62.81 19.96 -53.59
N SER A 98 62.66 20.60 -54.76
CA SER A 98 61.34 20.83 -55.38
C SER A 98 60.84 19.57 -56.08
N ALA A 99 60.24 18.65 -55.32
CA ALA A 99 59.69 17.41 -55.83
C ALA A 99 58.40 17.65 -56.64
N VAL A 100 58.54 17.81 -57.95
CA VAL A 100 57.40 18.02 -58.87
C VAL A 100 56.47 16.80 -58.81
N PHE A 101 55.18 17.05 -58.57
CA PHE A 101 54.13 16.03 -58.56
C PHE A 101 54.08 15.25 -59.88
N GLY A 102 53.94 13.93 -59.79
CA GLY A 102 53.84 13.03 -60.94
C GLY A 102 52.49 12.32 -61.05
N SER A 103 51.99 11.72 -59.96
CA SER A 103 50.69 11.01 -59.98
C SER A 103 50.11 10.74 -58.59
N VAL A 104 48.80 10.46 -58.53
CA VAL A 104 48.12 9.95 -57.33
C VAL A 104 47.76 8.47 -57.52
N SER A 105 48.10 7.63 -56.53
CA SER A 105 47.88 6.18 -56.52
C SER A 105 47.18 5.76 -55.23
N TYR A 106 46.02 5.11 -55.33
CA TYR A 106 45.13 4.85 -54.21
C TYR A 106 44.47 3.47 -54.27
N GLN A 107 44.15 2.93 -53.09
CA GLN A 107 43.48 1.64 -52.92
C GLN A 107 42.47 1.68 -51.78
N THR A 108 41.51 0.77 -51.81
CA THR A 108 40.47 0.61 -50.78
C THR A 108 40.51 -0.80 -50.19
N HIS A 109 40.22 -0.92 -48.89
CA HIS A 109 39.91 -2.16 -48.21
C HIS A 109 38.40 -2.36 -48.29
N VAL A 110 37.94 -3.32 -49.09
CA VAL A 110 36.51 -3.58 -49.32
C VAL A 110 36.08 -4.83 -48.54
N GLN A 111 34.89 -4.77 -47.94
CA GLN A 111 34.28 -5.88 -47.22
C GLN A 111 34.33 -7.19 -48.04
N ASP A 112 34.76 -8.27 -47.38
CA ASP A 112 34.90 -9.64 -47.91
C ASP A 112 35.88 -9.78 -49.11
N ILE A 113 36.60 -8.72 -49.48
CA ILE A 113 37.61 -8.68 -50.55
C ILE A 113 39.00 -8.37 -49.99
N GLY A 114 39.07 -7.52 -48.95
CA GLY A 114 40.32 -7.01 -48.40
C GLY A 114 40.85 -5.82 -49.21
N TRP A 115 42.15 -5.56 -49.13
CA TRP A 115 42.82 -4.53 -49.93
C TRP A 115 42.81 -4.91 -51.42
N GLN A 116 42.16 -4.08 -52.24
CA GLN A 116 42.24 -4.17 -53.69
C GLN A 116 43.58 -3.59 -54.20
N ALA A 117 43.93 -3.92 -55.45
CA ALA A 117 45.13 -3.37 -56.09
C ALA A 117 45.05 -1.83 -56.24
N PRO A 118 46.16 -1.09 -56.15
CA PRO A 118 46.21 0.34 -56.42
C PRO A 118 45.70 0.70 -57.82
N VAL A 119 44.92 1.76 -57.87
CA VAL A 119 44.50 2.48 -59.08
C VAL A 119 45.05 3.90 -59.02
N SER A 120 45.06 4.62 -60.15
CA SER A 120 45.59 5.98 -60.23
C SER A 120 44.65 6.92 -60.99
N ASN A 121 44.87 8.23 -60.84
CA ASN A 121 44.28 9.33 -61.63
C ASN A 121 42.89 9.02 -62.24
N GLY A 122 41.83 9.20 -61.45
CA GLY A 122 40.44 9.05 -61.90
C GLY A 122 39.89 7.62 -62.01
N MET A 123 40.71 6.57 -61.92
CA MET A 123 40.21 5.19 -61.96
C MET A 123 39.48 4.78 -60.66
N THR A 124 38.37 4.06 -60.78
CA THR A 124 37.53 3.66 -59.63
C THR A 124 38.24 2.65 -58.70
N ALA A 125 38.47 3.03 -57.45
CA ALA A 125 38.78 2.10 -56.36
C ALA A 125 37.48 1.66 -55.67
N GLY A 126 37.34 0.37 -55.33
CA GLY A 126 36.17 -0.16 -54.62
C GLY A 126 35.29 -1.08 -55.47
N THR A 127 33.97 -1.01 -55.26
CA THR A 127 32.95 -1.65 -56.10
C THR A 127 31.74 -0.74 -56.25
N THR A 128 30.95 -0.87 -57.32
CA THR A 128 29.71 -0.09 -57.49
C THR A 128 28.51 -1.02 -57.58
N GLY A 129 27.47 -0.76 -56.78
CA GLY A 129 26.20 -1.49 -56.80
C GLY A 129 26.31 -2.95 -56.34
N ARG A 130 27.25 -3.28 -55.46
CA ARG A 130 27.50 -4.66 -54.98
C ARG A 130 27.15 -4.88 -53.51
N ALA A 131 26.65 -3.86 -52.82
CA ALA A 131 26.41 -3.83 -51.37
C ALA A 131 27.66 -4.18 -50.54
N LYS A 132 28.85 -3.77 -51.01
CA LYS A 132 30.13 -3.97 -50.31
C LYS A 132 30.72 -2.63 -49.90
N ARG A 133 30.79 -2.37 -48.60
CA ARG A 133 31.43 -1.17 -48.03
C ARG A 133 32.94 -1.14 -48.27
N VAL A 134 33.47 0.06 -48.44
CA VAL A 134 34.85 0.42 -48.13
C VAL A 134 34.96 0.57 -46.61
N GLU A 135 35.94 -0.09 -46.01
CA GLU A 135 36.22 -0.04 -44.57
C GLU A 135 37.44 0.84 -44.25
N ALA A 136 38.41 0.88 -45.17
CA ALA A 136 39.58 1.74 -45.11
C ALA A 136 40.04 2.16 -46.52
N LEU A 137 40.79 3.25 -46.62
CA LEU A 137 41.50 3.67 -47.84
C LEU A 137 42.97 4.03 -47.55
N LYS A 138 43.78 4.02 -48.62
CA LYS A 138 45.17 4.46 -48.62
C LYS A 138 45.46 5.21 -49.92
N ILE A 139 46.08 6.39 -49.80
CA ILE A 139 46.42 7.27 -50.92
C ILE A 139 47.92 7.58 -50.87
N ASN A 140 48.58 7.55 -52.03
CA ASN A 140 49.99 7.85 -52.22
C ASN A 140 50.12 8.90 -53.33
N LEU A 141 50.56 10.10 -53.00
CA LEU A 141 51.07 11.06 -53.96
C LEU A 141 52.54 10.73 -54.27
N LEU A 142 52.88 10.69 -55.55
CA LEU A 142 54.21 10.38 -56.07
C LEU A 142 54.76 11.56 -56.87
N SER A 143 56.07 11.79 -56.83
CA SER A 143 56.80 12.70 -57.73
C SER A 143 56.93 12.14 -59.16
N GLN A 144 57.43 12.96 -60.08
CA GLN A 144 57.69 12.56 -61.48
C GLN A 144 58.66 11.37 -61.65
N ASP A 145 59.57 11.14 -60.70
CA ASP A 145 60.46 9.96 -60.67
C ASP A 145 59.83 8.72 -60.03
N GLY A 146 58.57 8.81 -59.58
CA GLY A 146 57.81 7.73 -58.95
C GLY A 146 58.10 7.54 -57.46
N THR A 147 58.93 8.37 -56.83
CA THR A 147 59.15 8.27 -55.37
C THR A 147 57.96 8.85 -54.57
N PRO A 148 57.63 8.30 -53.38
CA PRO A 148 56.55 8.85 -52.56
C PRO A 148 56.90 10.23 -52.01
N LEU A 149 55.97 11.18 -52.15
CA LEU A 149 56.10 12.50 -51.51
C LEU A 149 56.02 12.38 -49.99
N GLY A 150 56.51 13.40 -49.26
CA GLY A 150 56.54 13.40 -47.79
C GLY A 150 55.16 13.14 -47.16
N ASN A 151 55.14 12.61 -45.94
CA ASN A 151 53.90 12.28 -45.21
C ASN A 151 52.90 13.46 -45.20
N ASP A 152 53.40 14.67 -45.03
CA ASP A 152 52.58 15.87 -44.84
C ASP A 152 52.19 16.55 -46.18
N SER A 153 52.24 15.80 -47.29
CA SER A 153 51.83 16.26 -48.63
C SER A 153 50.32 16.18 -48.90
N ILE A 154 49.62 15.31 -48.17
CA ILE A 154 48.18 15.12 -48.22
C ILE A 154 47.63 14.87 -46.81
N SER A 155 46.46 15.42 -46.53
CA SER A 155 45.64 15.17 -45.35
C SER A 155 44.44 14.33 -45.79
N VAL A 156 44.25 13.15 -45.17
CA VAL A 156 43.20 12.17 -45.49
C VAL A 156 42.37 11.89 -44.24
N GLN A 157 41.06 12.12 -44.28
CA GLN A 157 40.16 11.91 -43.14
C GLN A 157 38.90 11.15 -43.56
N SER A 158 38.49 10.15 -42.79
CA SER A 158 37.24 9.40 -42.98
C SER A 158 36.19 9.72 -41.90
N HIS A 159 34.92 9.67 -42.28
CA HIS A 159 33.78 9.50 -41.38
C HIS A 159 33.45 8.01 -41.28
N ILE A 160 33.63 7.40 -40.11
CA ILE A 160 33.52 5.96 -39.90
C ILE A 160 32.24 5.64 -39.14
N SER A 161 31.49 4.65 -39.62
CA SER A 161 30.20 4.25 -39.07
C SER A 161 30.30 3.87 -37.58
N GLY A 162 29.49 4.55 -36.76
CA GLY A 162 29.49 4.40 -35.31
C GLY A 162 30.79 4.86 -34.61
N ILE A 163 31.55 5.76 -35.22
CA ILE A 163 32.70 6.48 -34.62
C ILE A 163 32.59 7.99 -34.90
N GLY A 164 32.20 8.39 -36.12
CA GLY A 164 32.23 9.78 -36.58
C GLY A 164 33.46 10.08 -37.45
N TRP A 165 33.77 11.36 -37.65
CA TRP A 165 35.03 11.78 -38.29
C TRP A 165 36.24 11.34 -37.46
N GLU A 166 37.27 10.81 -38.10
CA GLU A 166 38.55 10.48 -37.45
C GLU A 166 39.12 11.72 -36.74
N PRO A 167 39.56 11.62 -35.46
CA PRO A 167 39.91 12.79 -34.65
C PRO A 167 41.16 13.52 -35.13
N GLN A 168 41.99 12.87 -35.95
CA GLN A 168 43.11 13.47 -36.70
C GLN A 168 43.13 12.85 -38.10
N PRO A 169 43.41 13.63 -39.16
CA PRO A 169 43.66 13.09 -40.49
C PRO A 169 45.01 12.36 -40.55
N VAL A 170 45.17 11.48 -41.53
CA VAL A 170 46.41 10.73 -41.78
C VAL A 170 47.13 11.25 -43.03
N GLY A 171 48.45 11.03 -43.07
CA GLY A 171 49.33 11.51 -44.13
C GLY A 171 49.49 10.57 -45.34
N ASN A 172 50.40 10.94 -46.23
CA ASN A 172 50.72 10.21 -47.45
C ASN A 172 51.13 8.76 -47.18
N GLY A 173 50.53 7.82 -47.90
CA GLY A 173 50.76 6.38 -47.76
C GLY A 173 50.21 5.75 -46.47
N GLN A 174 49.55 6.51 -45.59
CA GLN A 174 48.91 5.98 -44.38
C GLN A 174 47.53 5.36 -44.68
N THR A 175 46.93 4.76 -43.67
CA THR A 175 45.59 4.15 -43.75
C THR A 175 44.59 5.02 -42.99
N SER A 176 43.52 5.44 -43.66
CA SER A 176 42.34 6.08 -43.05
C SER A 176 41.18 5.08 -43.06
N GLY A 177 40.36 5.06 -42.01
CA GLY A 177 39.36 4.02 -41.77
C GLY A 177 39.89 2.81 -40.99
N THR A 178 39.08 1.75 -40.92
CA THR A 178 39.38 0.54 -40.13
C THR A 178 39.58 -0.68 -41.00
N VAL A 179 40.61 -1.47 -40.73
CA VAL A 179 40.80 -2.80 -41.35
C VAL A 179 40.25 -3.86 -40.40
N GLY A 180 39.32 -4.70 -40.88
CA GLY A 180 38.83 -5.88 -40.15
C GLY A 180 37.84 -5.61 -39.01
N GLN A 181 37.52 -4.35 -38.69
CA GLN A 181 36.55 -4.01 -37.62
C GLN A 181 35.08 -4.03 -38.07
N SER A 182 34.80 -4.39 -39.34
CA SER A 182 33.47 -4.41 -39.94
C SER A 182 32.72 -3.07 -39.98
N ARG A 183 33.42 -1.93 -39.84
CA ARG A 183 32.84 -0.59 -39.95
C ARG A 183 33.00 -0.05 -41.38
N ALA A 184 31.97 0.62 -41.89
CA ALA A 184 32.03 1.34 -43.15
C ALA A 184 32.67 2.72 -42.98
N ILE A 185 33.32 3.22 -44.03
CA ILE A 185 33.47 4.66 -44.23
C ILE A 185 32.19 5.16 -44.92
N GLU A 186 31.66 6.27 -44.45
CA GLU A 186 30.41 6.89 -44.92
C GLU A 186 30.68 8.21 -45.68
N ALA A 187 31.75 8.92 -45.31
CA ALA A 187 32.26 10.12 -46.01
C ALA A 187 33.79 10.25 -45.89
N ILE A 188 34.41 11.06 -46.75
CA ILE A 188 35.85 11.38 -46.73
C ILE A 188 36.11 12.89 -46.93
N LYS A 189 37.29 13.36 -46.51
CA LYS A 189 37.87 14.66 -46.84
C LYS A 189 39.34 14.47 -47.23
N LEU A 190 39.77 15.07 -48.34
CA LEU A 190 41.15 15.03 -48.82
C LEU A 190 41.65 16.46 -49.12
N SER A 191 42.77 16.86 -48.53
CA SER A 191 43.43 18.15 -48.82
C SER A 191 44.88 17.94 -49.21
N LEU A 192 45.36 18.63 -50.24
CA LEU A 192 46.80 18.77 -50.46
C LEU A 192 47.41 19.70 -49.39
N SER A 193 48.71 19.61 -49.18
CA SER A 193 49.42 20.41 -48.16
C SER A 193 50.81 20.84 -48.63
N GLY A 194 51.33 21.93 -48.05
CA GLY A 194 52.54 22.60 -48.51
C GLY A 194 52.43 23.12 -49.94
N GLY A 195 53.57 23.30 -50.62
CA GLY A 195 53.65 23.87 -51.98
C GLY A 195 52.89 23.11 -53.08
N LEU A 196 52.42 21.89 -52.79
CA LEU A 196 51.49 21.16 -53.66
C LEU A 196 50.12 21.85 -53.71
N SER A 197 49.60 22.27 -52.55
CA SER A 197 48.32 22.99 -52.46
C SER A 197 48.39 24.42 -53.03
N ASP A 198 49.58 24.94 -53.36
CA ASP A 198 49.72 26.18 -54.13
C ASP A 198 49.53 25.94 -55.63
N SER A 199 49.98 24.80 -56.14
CA SER A 199 50.11 24.51 -57.59
C SER A 199 49.04 23.56 -58.15
N TYR A 200 48.42 22.74 -57.31
CA TYR A 200 47.47 21.70 -57.69
C TYR A 200 46.18 21.77 -56.84
N ASP A 201 45.10 21.25 -57.40
CA ASP A 201 43.84 20.94 -56.72
C ASP A 201 43.65 19.42 -56.68
N ILE A 202 43.23 18.87 -55.53
CA ILE A 202 42.78 17.48 -55.40
C ILE A 202 41.26 17.42 -55.53
N TRP A 203 40.78 16.57 -56.43
CA TRP A 203 39.37 16.34 -56.75
C TRP A 203 38.99 14.92 -56.39
N TYR A 204 37.84 14.72 -55.75
CA TYR A 204 37.39 13.39 -55.37
C TYR A 204 35.87 13.28 -55.28
N ARG A 205 35.35 12.08 -55.56
CA ARG A 205 33.95 11.73 -55.35
C ARG A 205 33.81 10.29 -54.90
N VAL A 206 32.64 9.96 -54.37
CA VAL A 206 32.35 8.64 -53.80
C VAL A 206 31.01 8.10 -54.29
N HIS A 207 30.92 6.78 -54.37
CA HIS A 207 29.69 6.05 -54.62
C HIS A 207 29.10 5.61 -53.28
N SER A 208 28.11 6.34 -52.75
CA SER A 208 27.46 5.99 -51.48
C SER A 208 26.26 5.07 -51.72
N ALA A 209 26.08 4.07 -50.87
CA ALA A 209 24.94 3.16 -50.91
C ALA A 209 23.61 3.92 -50.87
N ASN A 210 22.61 3.42 -51.60
CA ASN A 210 21.29 4.05 -51.78
C ASN A 210 21.27 5.44 -52.46
N VAL A 211 22.43 6.04 -52.77
CA VAL A 211 22.55 7.35 -53.44
C VAL A 211 23.22 7.24 -54.82
N GLY A 212 24.22 6.37 -54.96
CA GLY A 212 25.06 6.27 -56.16
C GLY A 212 26.27 7.20 -56.11
N TRP A 213 26.82 7.56 -57.27
CA TRP A 213 27.90 8.55 -57.38
C TRP A 213 27.41 9.94 -56.99
N LEU A 214 28.00 10.50 -55.94
CA LEU A 214 27.84 11.90 -55.55
C LEU A 214 28.69 12.83 -56.43
N GLY A 215 28.48 14.14 -56.28
CA GLY A 215 29.27 15.18 -56.97
C GLY A 215 30.75 15.15 -56.60
N TRP A 216 31.56 15.89 -57.35
CA TRP A 216 32.99 16.07 -57.02
C TRP A 216 33.17 17.12 -55.92
N ALA A 217 33.83 16.71 -54.84
CA ALA A 217 34.46 17.57 -53.85
C ALA A 217 35.89 17.92 -54.30
N SER A 218 36.49 18.91 -53.63
CA SER A 218 37.89 19.25 -53.81
C SER A 218 38.49 19.87 -52.56
N ASN A 219 39.79 19.69 -52.33
CA ASN A 219 40.58 20.48 -51.35
C ASN A 219 39.96 20.60 -49.94
N GLY A 220 39.53 19.48 -49.34
CA GLY A 220 39.05 19.40 -47.96
C GLY A 220 37.53 19.44 -47.77
N GLU A 221 36.78 19.76 -48.82
CA GLU A 221 35.31 19.66 -48.82
C GLU A 221 34.88 18.20 -48.59
N PRO A 222 33.84 17.89 -47.80
CA PRO A 222 33.42 16.51 -47.59
C PRO A 222 32.87 15.87 -48.87
N ALA A 223 33.04 14.55 -49.01
CA ALA A 223 32.39 13.73 -50.02
C ALA A 223 31.79 12.47 -49.39
N GLY A 224 30.50 12.20 -49.59
CA GLY A 224 29.78 11.05 -49.04
C GLY A 224 28.51 11.42 -48.27
N THR A 225 28.25 10.71 -47.19
CA THR A 225 27.00 10.80 -46.42
C THR A 225 27.28 10.75 -44.93
N GLN A 226 26.59 11.58 -44.14
CA GLN A 226 26.66 11.61 -42.69
C GLN A 226 25.25 11.43 -42.08
N GLY A 227 25.13 10.60 -41.05
CA GLY A 227 23.86 10.37 -40.33
C GLY A 227 22.89 9.37 -40.96
N TYR A 228 22.94 9.16 -42.28
CA TYR A 228 22.09 8.17 -42.98
C TYR A 228 22.52 6.70 -42.78
N ALA A 229 23.68 6.44 -42.14
CA ALA A 229 24.37 5.15 -42.12
C ALA A 229 24.64 4.54 -43.53
N TYR A 230 24.72 5.39 -44.56
CA TYR A 230 25.02 4.96 -45.92
C TYR A 230 26.53 4.83 -46.14
N GLN A 231 26.95 3.60 -46.42
CA GLN A 231 28.33 3.20 -46.65
C GLN A 231 28.83 3.59 -48.05
N ILE A 232 30.07 4.07 -48.16
CA ILE A 232 30.77 4.21 -49.44
C ILE A 232 31.10 2.81 -49.98
N GLU A 233 30.83 2.57 -51.26
CA GLU A 233 31.22 1.34 -51.96
C GLU A 233 32.46 1.55 -52.86
N ALA A 234 32.64 2.75 -53.42
CA ALA A 234 33.74 3.12 -54.31
C ALA A 234 34.13 4.61 -54.24
N ILE A 235 35.35 4.92 -54.68
CA ILE A 235 35.98 6.25 -54.64
C ILE A 235 36.70 6.51 -55.98
N GLN A 236 36.67 7.74 -56.46
CA GLN A 236 37.54 8.26 -57.51
C GLN A 236 38.28 9.51 -56.99
N ILE A 237 39.57 9.63 -57.33
CA ILE A 237 40.48 10.71 -56.93
C ILE A 237 41.33 11.13 -58.13
N GLU A 238 41.41 12.43 -58.36
CA GLU A 238 42.21 13.10 -59.39
C GLU A 238 43.00 14.24 -58.74
N VAL A 239 44.19 14.53 -59.25
CA VAL A 239 45.00 15.69 -58.82
C VAL A 239 45.43 16.41 -60.09
N LEU A 240 45.03 17.66 -60.22
CA LEU A 240 45.17 18.46 -61.45
C LEU A 240 45.83 19.80 -61.14
N PRO A 241 46.59 20.40 -62.08
CA PRO A 241 47.11 21.76 -61.91
C PRO A 241 45.98 22.75 -61.63
N LYS A 242 46.23 23.78 -60.81
CA LYS A 242 45.21 24.80 -60.55
C LYS A 242 44.77 25.48 -61.84
N ASN A 243 43.45 25.66 -61.99
CA ASN A 243 42.80 26.21 -63.18
C ASN A 243 42.94 25.34 -64.46
N ALA A 244 43.21 24.03 -64.31
CA ALA A 244 43.15 23.09 -65.43
C ALA A 244 41.78 23.11 -66.13
N GLN A 245 41.76 23.16 -67.47
CA GLN A 245 40.52 23.31 -68.26
C GLN A 245 39.65 22.04 -68.29
N ASP A 246 40.24 20.91 -67.93
CA ASP A 246 39.64 19.58 -67.79
C ASP A 246 39.26 19.23 -66.33
N ALA A 247 39.38 20.18 -65.39
CA ALA A 247 39.00 19.97 -63.99
C ALA A 247 37.50 19.62 -63.84
N PRO A 248 37.15 18.63 -62.99
CA PRO A 248 35.76 18.30 -62.70
C PRO A 248 34.96 19.48 -62.17
N ALA A 249 33.68 19.58 -62.55
CA ALA A 249 32.77 20.54 -61.92
C ALA A 249 32.43 20.10 -60.48
N ARG A 250 32.53 21.02 -59.51
CA ARG A 250 31.96 20.82 -58.17
C ARG A 250 30.46 20.56 -58.28
N GLY A 251 29.94 19.70 -57.40
CA GLY A 251 28.50 19.42 -57.28
C GLY A 251 28.15 18.90 -55.89
N ASP A 252 26.98 18.30 -55.74
CA ASP A 252 26.46 17.75 -54.48
C ASP A 252 27.29 16.54 -54.01
N ALA A 253 28.47 16.79 -53.47
CA ALA A 253 29.43 15.79 -53.07
C ALA A 253 29.10 15.15 -51.72
N PHE A 254 28.39 15.87 -50.85
CA PHE A 254 28.09 15.47 -49.47
C PHE A 254 26.62 15.68 -49.10
N ARG A 255 26.11 14.84 -48.22
CA ARG A 255 24.79 15.01 -47.59
C ARG A 255 24.88 14.71 -46.09
N ASP A 256 24.26 15.54 -45.27
CA ASP A 256 24.22 15.40 -43.81
C ASP A 256 22.76 15.35 -43.35
N HIS A 257 22.37 14.26 -42.69
CA HIS A 257 20.99 14.05 -42.22
C HIS A 257 20.58 15.03 -41.10
N SER A 258 21.55 15.65 -40.41
CA SER A 258 21.26 16.70 -39.42
C SER A 258 20.76 18.01 -40.04
N GLN A 259 21.00 18.22 -41.33
CA GLN A 259 20.58 19.42 -42.07
C GLN A 259 19.22 19.22 -42.77
N GLU A 260 18.57 18.07 -42.59
CA GLU A 260 17.21 17.83 -43.09
C GLU A 260 16.15 18.33 -42.08
N PRO A 261 15.01 18.88 -42.56
CA PRO A 261 13.96 19.40 -41.69
C PRO A 261 13.25 18.30 -40.89
N PRO A 262 12.66 18.63 -39.73
CA PRO A 262 11.93 17.69 -38.91
C PRO A 262 10.67 17.14 -39.60
N THR A 263 10.39 15.86 -39.37
CA THR A 263 9.19 15.16 -39.86
C THR A 263 8.19 14.96 -38.72
N VAL A 264 6.93 15.38 -38.87
CA VAL A 264 5.85 15.00 -37.93
C VAL A 264 5.08 13.78 -38.44
N SER A 265 5.12 12.70 -37.66
CA SER A 265 4.45 11.43 -37.94
C SER A 265 3.25 11.22 -37.01
N TYR A 266 2.11 10.78 -37.56
CA TYR A 266 0.87 10.66 -36.80
C TYR A 266 -0.07 9.58 -37.35
N ARG A 267 -0.95 9.07 -36.49
CA ARG A 267 -2.04 8.16 -36.86
C ARG A 267 -3.27 8.34 -35.99
N SER A 268 -4.41 7.91 -36.52
CA SER A 268 -5.71 7.95 -35.87
C SER A 268 -6.22 6.54 -35.56
N HIS A 269 -6.87 6.38 -34.41
CA HIS A 269 -7.70 5.22 -34.07
C HIS A 269 -9.14 5.54 -34.46
N ILE A 270 -9.69 4.80 -35.43
CA ILE A 270 -11.04 5.02 -35.96
C ILE A 270 -12.02 4.05 -35.32
N SER A 271 -13.17 4.56 -34.89
CA SER A 271 -14.21 3.78 -34.23
C SER A 271 -14.67 2.60 -35.11
N ASN A 272 -14.72 1.41 -34.52
CA ASN A 272 -15.02 0.13 -35.18
C ASN A 272 -14.05 -0.28 -36.33
N VAL A 273 -12.88 0.35 -36.43
CA VAL A 273 -11.83 0.02 -37.43
C VAL A 273 -10.47 -0.24 -36.78
N GLY A 274 -10.13 0.52 -35.73
CA GLY A 274 -8.84 0.42 -35.03
C GLY A 274 -7.82 1.45 -35.50
N TRP A 275 -6.54 1.20 -35.21
CA TRP A 275 -5.43 2.08 -35.62
C TRP A 275 -5.19 2.04 -37.13
N MET A 276 -5.18 3.21 -37.76
CA MET A 276 -4.72 3.37 -39.14
C MET A 276 -3.18 3.35 -39.23
N GLY A 277 -2.68 3.21 -40.46
CA GLY A 277 -1.26 3.39 -40.76
C GLY A 277 -0.75 4.79 -40.40
N VAL A 278 0.56 4.90 -40.15
CA VAL A 278 1.22 6.19 -39.90
C VAL A 278 1.28 6.98 -41.19
N VAL A 279 0.93 8.26 -41.10
CA VAL A 279 1.12 9.28 -42.12
C VAL A 279 2.07 10.35 -41.58
N ALA A 280 2.62 11.17 -42.47
CA ALA A 280 3.50 12.28 -42.10
C ALA A 280 3.15 13.54 -42.90
N ASP A 281 3.53 14.70 -42.36
CA ASP A 281 3.58 16.03 -42.98
C ASP A 281 2.42 16.35 -43.95
N GLY A 282 1.34 16.88 -43.38
CA GLY A 282 0.16 17.34 -44.11
C GLY A 282 -0.72 16.24 -44.73
N LYS A 283 -0.32 14.96 -44.72
CA LYS A 283 -1.17 13.86 -45.23
C LYS A 283 -2.31 13.53 -44.28
N THR A 284 -3.53 13.44 -44.79
CA THR A 284 -4.73 13.14 -43.97
C THR A 284 -4.61 11.80 -43.24
N SER A 285 -4.73 11.84 -41.91
CA SER A 285 -5.03 10.66 -41.10
C SER A 285 -6.52 10.60 -40.79
N GLY A 286 -7.11 9.42 -40.81
CA GLY A 286 -8.56 9.21 -40.61
C GLY A 286 -9.34 8.91 -41.89
N VAL A 287 -10.67 8.88 -41.80
CA VAL A 287 -11.57 8.53 -42.91
C VAL A 287 -12.66 9.59 -43.04
N ILE A 288 -12.36 10.63 -43.81
CA ILE A 288 -13.28 11.72 -44.16
C ILE A 288 -14.58 11.18 -44.79
N ASP A 289 -15.68 11.91 -44.58
CA ASP A 289 -17.05 11.58 -45.01
C ASP A 289 -17.61 10.21 -44.59
N SER A 290 -16.89 9.46 -43.75
CA SER A 290 -17.43 8.26 -43.12
C SER A 290 -18.31 8.57 -41.90
N ARG A 291 -19.11 7.59 -41.47
CA ARG A 291 -19.83 7.65 -40.18
C ARG A 291 -18.93 7.36 -38.97
N ASN A 292 -17.65 7.04 -39.19
CA ASN A 292 -16.74 6.59 -38.14
C ASN A 292 -15.87 7.77 -37.68
N ALA A 293 -15.86 8.01 -36.36
CA ALA A 293 -15.06 9.07 -35.75
C ALA A 293 -13.63 8.61 -35.43
N ILE A 294 -12.72 9.57 -35.28
CA ILE A 294 -11.50 9.40 -34.49
C ILE A 294 -11.92 9.21 -33.02
N GLU A 295 -11.44 8.15 -32.38
CA GLU A 295 -11.55 7.93 -30.93
C GLU A 295 -10.26 8.33 -30.20
N ALA A 296 -9.10 8.11 -30.82
CA ALA A 296 -7.78 8.48 -30.31
C ALA A 296 -6.79 8.85 -31.41
N LEU A 297 -5.72 9.57 -31.05
CA LEU A 297 -4.61 9.94 -31.91
C LEU A 297 -3.28 9.59 -31.23
N SER A 298 -2.26 9.33 -32.05
CA SER A 298 -0.86 9.16 -31.64
C SER A 298 0.00 9.99 -32.59
N LEU A 299 0.86 10.84 -32.05
CA LEU A 299 1.73 11.74 -32.81
C LEU A 299 3.16 11.66 -32.26
N SER A 300 4.16 11.86 -33.12
CA SER A 300 5.56 11.99 -32.75
C SER A 300 6.29 12.87 -33.77
N VAL A 301 7.39 13.49 -33.35
CA VAL A 301 8.30 14.21 -34.25
C VAL A 301 9.64 13.48 -34.31
N ASN A 302 10.31 13.56 -35.46
CA ASN A 302 11.68 13.09 -35.65
C ASN A 302 12.50 14.22 -36.27
N TRP A 303 13.64 14.54 -35.66
CA TRP A 303 14.62 15.51 -36.18
C TRP A 303 16.02 14.98 -35.86
N TYR A 304 16.77 14.61 -36.89
CA TYR A 304 18.00 13.84 -36.67
C TYR A 304 19.10 14.73 -36.04
N GLY A 305 19.58 14.35 -34.87
CA GLY A 305 20.61 15.08 -34.12
C GLY A 305 20.11 16.21 -33.23
N HIS A 306 18.79 16.48 -33.19
CA HIS A 306 18.18 17.59 -32.46
C HIS A 306 17.17 17.12 -31.39
N GLY A 307 16.89 17.97 -30.41
CA GLY A 307 15.87 17.75 -29.38
C GLY A 307 14.46 18.15 -29.83
N GLY A 308 13.45 17.40 -29.42
CA GLY A 308 12.06 17.78 -29.69
C GLY A 308 11.03 16.79 -29.20
N SER A 309 9.89 17.30 -28.75
CA SER A 309 8.72 16.50 -28.40
C SER A 309 7.41 17.24 -28.71
N ILE A 310 6.31 16.48 -28.84
CA ILE A 310 4.96 17.02 -29.00
C ILE A 310 4.19 16.78 -27.71
N SER A 311 3.63 17.84 -27.12
CA SER A 311 2.56 17.73 -26.11
C SER A 311 1.21 17.82 -26.80
N SER A 312 0.31 16.89 -26.49
CA SER A 312 -1.03 16.79 -27.10
C SER A 312 -2.13 16.64 -26.04
N ARG A 313 -3.34 17.12 -26.33
CA ARG A 313 -4.56 16.75 -25.60
C ARG A 313 -5.78 16.70 -26.52
N ALA A 314 -6.81 15.97 -26.09
CA ALA A 314 -8.04 15.74 -26.83
C ALA A 314 -9.28 16.04 -25.96
N HIS A 315 -10.31 16.64 -26.56
CA HIS A 315 -11.65 16.74 -26.00
C HIS A 315 -12.47 15.53 -26.45
N VAL A 316 -12.79 14.62 -25.53
CA VAL A 316 -13.51 13.38 -25.81
C VAL A 316 -14.97 13.49 -25.40
N SER A 317 -15.87 13.05 -26.28
CA SER A 317 -17.32 13.17 -26.09
C SER A 317 -17.79 12.47 -24.81
N GLY A 318 -18.46 13.23 -23.95
CA GLY A 318 -18.91 12.79 -22.62
C GLY A 318 -17.78 12.47 -21.63
N ILE A 319 -16.57 13.03 -21.82
CA ILE A 319 -15.46 13.04 -20.86
C ILE A 319 -14.96 14.48 -20.64
N GLY A 320 -14.85 15.28 -21.71
CA GLY A 320 -14.25 16.62 -21.68
C GLY A 320 -12.80 16.62 -22.17
N TRP A 321 -12.05 17.68 -21.87
CA TRP A 321 -10.61 17.75 -22.15
C TRP A 321 -9.83 16.78 -21.26
N GLN A 322 -8.93 16.02 -21.88
CA GLN A 322 -7.92 15.24 -21.17
C GLN A 322 -6.70 16.11 -20.80
N SER A 323 -5.91 15.64 -19.84
CA SER A 323 -4.60 16.22 -19.52
C SER A 323 -3.64 16.17 -20.73
N TRP A 324 -2.66 17.08 -20.74
CA TRP A 324 -1.57 17.05 -21.72
C TRP A 324 -0.73 15.76 -21.61
N SER A 325 -0.37 15.18 -22.76
CA SER A 325 0.39 13.93 -22.88
C SER A 325 1.28 13.96 -24.12
N SER A 326 2.48 13.36 -24.02
CA SER A 326 3.39 13.12 -25.15
C SER A 326 3.14 11.78 -25.86
N GLY A 327 2.12 11.03 -25.45
CA GLY A 327 1.77 9.72 -26.00
C GLY A 327 0.48 9.74 -26.82
N THR A 328 -0.33 8.68 -26.67
CA THR A 328 -1.68 8.62 -27.23
C THR A 328 -2.66 9.49 -26.44
N VAL A 329 -3.53 10.21 -27.14
CA VAL A 329 -4.65 10.99 -26.57
C VAL A 329 -5.97 10.52 -27.16
N GLY A 330 -7.06 10.68 -26.42
CA GLY A 330 -8.39 10.14 -26.73
C GLY A 330 -8.71 8.87 -25.95
N THR A 331 -9.51 7.99 -26.54
CA THR A 331 -9.84 6.65 -26.01
C THR A 331 -9.80 5.61 -27.13
N THR A 332 -9.58 4.32 -26.81
CA THR A 332 -9.63 3.25 -27.80
C THR A 332 -10.72 2.24 -27.44
N GLY A 333 -11.62 1.94 -28.38
CA GLY A 333 -12.66 0.92 -28.21
C GLY A 333 -13.81 1.30 -27.25
N GLN A 334 -13.82 2.52 -26.71
CA GLN A 334 -14.87 2.99 -25.80
C GLN A 334 -16.11 3.56 -26.52
N SER A 335 -16.13 3.57 -27.86
CA SER A 335 -17.20 4.19 -28.67
C SER A 335 -17.40 5.69 -28.37
N ARG A 336 -16.32 6.40 -28.02
CA ARG A 336 -16.30 7.83 -27.71
C ARG A 336 -15.43 8.58 -28.70
N SER A 337 -16.03 9.51 -29.42
CA SER A 337 -15.33 10.34 -30.41
C SER A 337 -14.54 11.48 -29.80
N VAL A 338 -13.42 11.84 -30.42
CA VAL A 338 -12.76 13.14 -30.23
C VAL A 338 -13.57 14.21 -30.97
N GLU A 339 -13.80 15.34 -30.31
CA GLU A 339 -14.53 16.50 -30.85
C GLU A 339 -13.60 17.71 -31.09
N SER A 340 -12.52 17.83 -30.32
CA SER A 340 -11.46 18.84 -30.51
C SER A 340 -10.08 18.33 -30.06
N VAL A 341 -9.00 18.91 -30.58
CA VAL A 341 -7.60 18.59 -30.25
C VAL A 341 -6.78 19.87 -30.07
N GLN A 342 -5.71 19.78 -29.27
CA GLN A 342 -4.67 20.80 -29.12
C GLN A 342 -3.29 20.12 -29.12
N PHE A 343 -2.35 20.62 -29.93
CA PHE A 343 -0.96 20.14 -29.99
C PHE A 343 0.02 21.30 -29.88
N LYS A 344 1.11 21.13 -29.14
CA LYS A 344 2.22 22.10 -29.08
C LYS A 344 3.56 21.36 -29.11
N LEU A 345 4.59 22.03 -29.63
CA LEU A 345 5.97 21.57 -29.50
C LEU A 345 6.50 21.91 -28.10
N ASN A 346 7.44 21.11 -27.63
CA ASN A 346 8.30 21.45 -26.50
C ASN A 346 9.78 21.34 -26.94
N ASP A 347 10.71 21.69 -26.06
CA ASP A 347 12.16 21.54 -26.26
C ASP A 347 12.71 22.35 -27.46
N GLU A 348 13.91 22.03 -27.95
CA GLU A 348 14.63 22.79 -28.99
C GLU A 348 13.78 23.05 -30.25
N ILE A 349 13.08 22.04 -30.78
CA ILE A 349 12.23 22.21 -31.96
C ILE A 349 11.13 23.29 -31.79
N SER A 350 10.67 23.55 -30.55
CA SER A 350 9.68 24.60 -30.28
C SER A 350 10.21 26.03 -30.44
N ALA A 351 11.54 26.22 -30.49
CA ALA A 351 12.16 27.49 -30.82
C ALA A 351 12.15 27.77 -32.33
N THR A 352 12.39 26.73 -33.15
CA THR A 352 12.65 26.85 -34.60
C THR A 352 11.42 26.61 -35.47
N TYR A 353 10.45 25.83 -35.00
CA TYR A 353 9.24 25.46 -35.75
C TYR A 353 7.94 25.81 -35.00
N ASP A 354 6.88 25.94 -35.77
CA ASP A 354 5.49 25.96 -35.32
C ASP A 354 4.79 24.66 -35.78
N ILE A 355 4.02 24.01 -34.89
CA ILE A 355 3.21 22.84 -35.25
C ILE A 355 1.82 23.30 -35.69
N TRP A 356 1.53 23.13 -36.97
CA TRP A 356 0.26 23.50 -37.60
C TRP A 356 -0.64 22.29 -37.83
N TYR A 357 -1.92 22.40 -37.51
CA TYR A 357 -2.90 21.34 -37.66
C TYR A 357 -4.30 21.86 -37.98
N ARG A 358 -5.11 21.00 -38.61
CA ARG A 358 -6.54 21.19 -38.83
C ARG A 358 -7.29 19.86 -38.85
N VAL A 359 -8.60 19.93 -38.67
CA VAL A 359 -9.47 18.75 -38.52
C VAL A 359 -10.63 18.76 -39.51
N TYR A 360 -11.11 17.57 -39.88
CA TYR A 360 -12.30 17.34 -40.69
C TYR A 360 -13.46 16.89 -39.80
N ALA A 361 -14.57 17.63 -39.83
CA ALA A 361 -15.82 17.30 -39.15
C ALA A 361 -17.00 17.64 -40.07
N SER A 362 -17.61 16.64 -40.70
CA SER A 362 -18.66 16.85 -41.71
C SER A 362 -19.90 17.57 -41.18
N LYS A 363 -20.22 17.42 -39.89
CA LYS A 363 -21.30 18.19 -39.21
C LYS A 363 -21.04 19.69 -39.12
N LEU A 364 -19.82 20.16 -39.38
CA LEU A 364 -19.39 21.56 -39.33
C LEU A 364 -19.07 22.13 -40.72
N GLY A 365 -19.31 21.37 -41.80
CA GLY A 365 -19.02 21.79 -43.18
C GLY A 365 -17.75 21.18 -43.79
N GLY A 366 -17.02 20.32 -43.05
CA GLY A 366 -15.86 19.59 -43.58
C GLY A 366 -14.55 19.97 -42.91
N TRP A 367 -13.54 20.39 -43.68
CA TRP A 367 -12.27 20.88 -43.13
C TRP A 367 -12.46 22.23 -42.44
N LEU A 368 -12.05 22.31 -41.18
CA LEU A 368 -11.90 23.57 -40.46
C LEU A 368 -10.58 24.26 -40.82
N GLY A 369 -10.43 25.52 -40.41
CA GLY A 369 -9.20 26.29 -40.58
C GLY A 369 -7.98 25.67 -39.90
N TRP A 370 -6.80 26.08 -40.35
CA TRP A 370 -5.52 25.77 -39.72
C TRP A 370 -5.31 26.56 -38.43
N THR A 371 -4.73 25.90 -37.43
CA THR A 371 -4.29 26.51 -36.17
C THR A 371 -2.97 25.88 -35.71
N SER A 372 -2.34 26.43 -34.67
CA SER A 372 -1.02 26.00 -34.23
C SER A 372 -0.78 26.12 -32.74
N ASN A 373 0.33 25.51 -32.28
CA ASN A 373 1.00 25.78 -31.00
C ASN A 373 0.10 25.75 -29.75
N GLY A 374 -0.93 24.92 -29.75
CA GLY A 374 -1.83 24.70 -28.62
C GLY A 374 -3.20 25.34 -28.76
N SER A 375 -3.48 26.15 -29.79
CA SER A 375 -4.84 26.65 -30.06
C SER A 375 -5.77 25.51 -30.54
N PRO A 376 -7.06 25.47 -30.16
CA PRO A 376 -7.92 24.31 -30.41
C PRO A 376 -8.30 24.15 -31.88
N ALA A 377 -8.35 22.90 -32.35
CA ALA A 377 -8.93 22.53 -33.64
C ALA A 377 -10.15 21.62 -33.42
N GLY A 378 -11.31 21.94 -34.00
CA GLY A 378 -12.54 21.16 -33.86
C GLY A 378 -13.69 21.91 -33.18
N SER A 379 -14.41 21.25 -32.28
CA SER A 379 -15.53 21.85 -31.55
C SER A 379 -15.69 21.30 -30.14
N VAL A 380 -16.33 22.08 -29.26
CA VAL A 380 -16.76 21.63 -27.93
C VAL A 380 -18.26 21.89 -27.78
N GLY A 381 -18.99 20.89 -27.29
CA GLY A 381 -20.44 20.99 -27.04
C GLY A 381 -21.31 21.05 -28.29
N LYS A 382 -20.77 20.77 -29.48
CA LYS A 382 -21.53 20.70 -30.75
C LYS A 382 -21.90 19.27 -31.16
N GLY A 383 -21.38 18.24 -30.48
CA GLY A 383 -21.57 16.83 -30.85
C GLY A 383 -21.03 16.50 -32.25
N ALA A 384 -20.04 17.27 -32.72
CA ALA A 384 -19.39 17.11 -34.02
C ALA A 384 -18.04 16.42 -33.83
N ALA A 385 -18.05 15.11 -34.04
CA ALA A 385 -16.87 14.28 -34.01
C ALA A 385 -15.92 14.60 -35.18
N ILE A 386 -14.62 14.53 -34.90
CA ILE A 386 -13.58 14.59 -35.93
C ILE A 386 -13.51 13.24 -36.64
N GLN A 387 -13.43 13.25 -37.97
CA GLN A 387 -13.29 12.06 -38.84
C GLN A 387 -11.91 11.97 -39.50
N GLY A 388 -11.21 13.10 -39.64
CA GLY A 388 -9.87 13.17 -40.21
C GLY A 388 -9.07 14.37 -39.68
N ILE A 389 -7.74 14.31 -39.82
CA ILE A 389 -6.81 15.33 -39.33
C ILE A 389 -5.62 15.50 -40.28
N GLN A 390 -5.10 16.71 -40.37
CA GLN A 390 -3.80 17.02 -40.99
C GLN A 390 -2.95 17.77 -39.96
N VAL A 391 -1.67 17.42 -39.89
CA VAL A 391 -0.64 18.01 -39.02
C VAL A 391 0.65 18.17 -39.83
N MET A 392 1.35 19.29 -39.68
CA MET A 392 2.64 19.56 -40.31
C MET A 392 3.46 20.52 -39.46
N LEU A 393 4.77 20.57 -39.73
CA LEU A 393 5.68 21.54 -39.15
C LEU A 393 5.94 22.65 -40.18
N VAL A 394 6.13 23.87 -39.69
CA VAL A 394 6.45 25.05 -40.51
C VAL A 394 7.53 25.85 -39.78
N GLU A 395 8.53 26.36 -40.50
CA GLU A 395 9.56 27.22 -39.88
C GLU A 395 8.93 28.48 -39.27
N LYS A 396 9.43 28.85 -38.09
CA LYS A 396 8.80 29.86 -37.25
C LYS A 396 8.86 31.25 -37.88
N GLY A 397 7.70 31.89 -37.99
CA GLY A 397 7.55 33.20 -38.66
C GLY A 397 7.18 33.12 -40.14
N CYS A 398 7.09 31.93 -40.75
CA CYS A 398 6.42 31.76 -42.03
C CYS A 398 4.89 31.89 -41.92
N SER A 399 4.21 32.07 -43.06
CA SER A 399 2.74 32.14 -43.11
C SER A 399 2.09 30.77 -42.85
N ALA A 400 0.87 30.78 -42.32
CA ALA A 400 0.05 29.59 -42.11
C ALA A 400 -0.11 28.74 -43.40
N PRO A 401 -0.23 27.39 -43.30
CA PRO A 401 -0.41 26.49 -44.46
C PRO A 401 -1.71 26.67 -45.28
N GLY A 402 -2.57 27.61 -44.91
CA GLY A 402 -3.84 27.90 -45.57
C GLY A 402 -4.72 28.80 -44.70
N ASP A 403 -6.01 28.85 -45.01
CA ASP A 403 -7.00 29.59 -44.23
C ASP A 403 -7.03 29.11 -42.76
N THR A 404 -7.02 30.06 -41.83
CA THR A 404 -7.08 29.85 -40.38
C THR A 404 -8.46 30.13 -39.80
N ALA A 405 -9.39 30.70 -40.57
CA ALA A 405 -10.72 31.03 -40.09
C ALA A 405 -11.50 29.77 -39.65
N ASN A 406 -12.25 29.88 -38.55
CA ASN A 406 -13.10 28.82 -38.02
C ASN A 406 -12.34 27.51 -37.67
N HIS A 407 -11.06 27.57 -37.30
CA HIS A 407 -10.32 26.38 -36.82
C HIS A 407 -10.99 25.72 -35.61
N PHE A 408 -11.69 26.50 -34.79
CA PHE A 408 -12.49 26.06 -33.65
C PHE A 408 -13.92 26.58 -33.68
N ILE A 409 -14.86 25.77 -33.20
CA ILE A 409 -16.27 26.13 -33.03
C ILE A 409 -16.73 25.77 -31.61
N GLY A 410 -16.61 26.72 -30.69
CA GLY A 410 -17.00 26.58 -29.28
C GLY A 410 -16.96 27.92 -28.55
N ALA A 411 -17.00 27.90 -27.22
CA ALA A 411 -16.62 29.06 -26.41
C ALA A 411 -15.11 28.99 -26.13
N THR A 412 -14.40 30.10 -26.26
CA THR A 412 -12.92 30.17 -26.16
C THR A 412 -12.47 30.96 -24.93
N ASP A 413 -11.25 30.69 -24.48
CA ASP A 413 -10.68 31.18 -23.21
C ASP A 413 -11.65 30.99 -22.03
N VAL A 414 -11.96 29.72 -21.72
CA VAL A 414 -13.00 29.33 -20.77
C VAL A 414 -12.36 28.69 -19.54
N LEU A 415 -12.81 29.04 -18.33
CA LEU A 415 -12.39 28.29 -17.14
C LEU A 415 -13.09 26.94 -17.07
N SER A 416 -12.33 25.93 -16.66
CA SER A 416 -12.81 24.68 -16.07
C SER A 416 -12.35 24.65 -14.61
N GLY A 417 -13.17 24.07 -13.73
CA GLY A 417 -12.87 23.93 -12.31
C GLY A 417 -13.38 22.61 -11.74
N SER A 418 -12.56 21.96 -10.92
CA SER A 418 -12.92 20.79 -10.11
C SER A 418 -12.69 21.08 -8.62
N SER A 419 -13.52 20.50 -7.75
CA SER A 419 -13.43 20.76 -6.31
C SER A 419 -13.70 19.52 -5.47
N TYR A 420 -13.06 19.47 -4.30
CA TYR A 420 -13.09 18.33 -3.40
C TYR A 420 -13.42 18.77 -1.97
N GLY A 421 -14.37 18.07 -1.36
CA GLY A 421 -14.76 18.21 0.03
C GLY A 421 -13.82 17.46 0.96
N LEU A 422 -14.26 17.23 2.19
CA LEU A 422 -13.48 16.47 3.16
C LEU A 422 -13.37 15.00 2.71
N ASN A 423 -12.24 14.36 3.02
CA ASN A 423 -11.95 12.96 2.66
C ASN A 423 -11.93 12.67 1.15
N GLY A 424 -11.88 13.68 0.29
CA GLY A 424 -11.72 13.52 -1.15
C GLY A 424 -13.04 13.30 -1.90
N ASN A 425 -14.17 13.55 -1.24
CA ASN A 425 -15.47 13.64 -1.88
C ASN A 425 -15.41 14.65 -3.04
N SER A 426 -15.53 14.20 -4.30
CA SER A 426 -15.62 15.15 -5.41
C SER A 426 -16.95 15.89 -5.33
N LEU A 427 -16.89 17.22 -5.34
CA LEU A 427 -18.06 18.11 -5.34
C LEU A 427 -18.49 18.48 -6.77
N GLY A 428 -17.91 17.82 -7.78
CA GLY A 428 -18.22 17.99 -9.19
C GLY A 428 -17.24 18.89 -9.95
N THR A 429 -17.57 19.08 -11.23
CA THR A 429 -16.83 19.88 -12.20
C THR A 429 -17.73 20.95 -12.81
N VAL A 430 -17.16 22.12 -13.10
CA VAL A 430 -17.86 23.30 -13.64
C VAL A 430 -17.04 23.93 -14.77
N GLN A 431 -17.70 24.55 -15.75
CA GLN A 431 -17.03 25.20 -16.88
C GLN A 431 -17.77 26.48 -17.31
N GLY A 432 -17.05 27.55 -17.63
CA GLY A 432 -17.61 28.83 -18.11
C GLY A 432 -16.63 30.01 -17.96
N LYS A 433 -17.03 31.22 -18.39
CA LYS A 433 -16.30 32.47 -18.02
C LYS A 433 -16.63 32.95 -16.59
N THR A 434 -17.51 32.23 -15.91
CA THR A 434 -17.77 32.28 -14.47
C THR A 434 -17.96 30.84 -14.01
N ILE A 435 -17.22 30.42 -12.99
CA ILE A 435 -17.33 29.11 -12.37
C ILE A 435 -17.55 29.24 -10.86
N LEU A 436 -18.39 28.37 -10.31
CA LEU A 436 -18.61 28.25 -8.87
C LEU A 436 -18.20 26.85 -8.43
N MET A 437 -17.12 26.76 -7.66
CA MET A 437 -16.60 25.51 -7.11
C MET A 437 -17.09 25.36 -5.66
N GLY A 438 -17.47 24.16 -5.24
CA GLY A 438 -18.15 23.92 -3.96
C GLY A 438 -19.61 24.38 -3.94
N SER A 439 -20.16 24.71 -2.77
CA SER A 439 -21.56 25.14 -2.63
C SER A 439 -21.83 25.97 -1.37
N GLU A 440 -22.57 27.07 -1.53
CA GLU A 440 -23.11 27.89 -0.43
C GLU A 440 -23.98 27.08 0.54
N SER A 441 -24.74 26.10 0.03
CA SER A 441 -25.68 25.27 0.80
C SER A 441 -25.09 23.96 1.31
N GLY A 442 -23.89 23.59 0.87
CA GLY A 442 -23.19 22.38 1.33
C GLY A 442 -22.87 22.41 2.83
N SER A 443 -22.52 21.25 3.40
CA SER A 443 -22.10 21.12 4.81
C SER A 443 -20.61 20.79 4.99
N GLU A 444 -19.90 20.44 3.92
CA GLU A 444 -18.52 20.00 3.97
C GLU A 444 -17.54 21.15 3.67
N PRO A 445 -16.34 21.16 4.30
CA PRO A 445 -15.27 22.08 3.94
C PRO A 445 -14.63 21.69 2.61
N LEU A 446 -14.23 22.69 1.82
CA LEU A 446 -13.32 22.49 0.70
C LEU A 446 -11.93 22.08 1.22
N THR A 447 -11.32 21.08 0.60
CA THR A 447 -9.94 20.64 0.86
C THR A 447 -9.01 20.83 -0.35
N SER A 448 -9.57 20.81 -1.56
CA SER A 448 -8.78 20.96 -2.79
C SER A 448 -9.61 21.57 -3.91
N LEU A 449 -8.93 22.32 -4.78
CA LEU A 449 -9.43 22.90 -6.02
C LEU A 449 -8.43 22.59 -7.13
N SER A 450 -8.91 22.46 -8.36
CA SER A 450 -8.09 22.46 -9.58
C SER A 450 -8.80 23.30 -10.64
N ILE A 451 -8.08 24.15 -11.34
CA ILE A 451 -8.63 25.17 -12.26
C ILE A 451 -7.79 25.17 -13.54
N SER A 452 -8.42 25.06 -14.70
CA SER A 452 -7.76 25.12 -16.01
C SER A 452 -8.34 26.22 -16.90
N PHE A 453 -7.53 26.72 -17.82
CA PHE A 453 -8.05 27.30 -19.05
C PHE A 453 -8.23 26.21 -20.13
N ASP A 454 -9.45 26.15 -20.64
CA ASP A 454 -9.87 25.30 -21.75
C ASP A 454 -10.12 26.16 -22.98
N ASN A 455 -9.95 25.56 -24.17
CA ASN A 455 -10.18 26.23 -25.46
C ASN A 455 -9.39 27.55 -25.60
N GLN A 456 -8.15 27.56 -25.12
CA GLN A 456 -7.23 28.71 -25.18
C GLN A 456 -6.95 29.10 -26.64
N GLU A 457 -7.37 30.29 -27.03
CA GLU A 457 -6.86 30.98 -28.23
C GLU A 457 -5.75 31.97 -27.84
N THR A 458 -5.83 32.52 -26.61
CA THR A 458 -4.83 33.40 -26.02
C THR A 458 -3.77 32.57 -25.26
N SER A 459 -2.47 32.87 -25.45
CA SER A 459 -1.38 32.13 -24.79
C SER A 459 -1.31 32.41 -23.27
N GLY A 460 -0.89 31.44 -22.46
CA GLY A 460 -0.67 31.63 -21.02
C GLY A 460 -1.23 30.51 -20.14
N SER A 461 -1.32 30.78 -18.83
CA SER A 461 -1.81 29.86 -17.80
C SER A 461 -2.58 30.59 -16.70
N ILE A 462 -3.40 29.85 -15.94
CA ILE A 462 -3.86 30.27 -14.61
C ILE A 462 -2.97 29.63 -13.53
N GLY A 463 -2.41 30.46 -12.65
CA GLY A 463 -1.65 30.04 -11.48
C GLY A 463 -2.42 30.33 -10.19
N TYR A 464 -2.39 29.43 -9.21
CA TYR A 464 -3.17 29.57 -7.98
C TYR A 464 -2.54 28.87 -6.77
N SER A 465 -2.80 29.39 -5.57
CA SER A 465 -2.39 28.79 -4.29
C SER A 465 -3.55 28.82 -3.28
N GLY A 466 -3.46 27.97 -2.25
CA GLY A 466 -4.45 27.86 -1.18
C GLY A 466 -3.83 28.07 0.19
N CYS A 467 -4.51 28.81 1.06
CA CYS A 467 -4.19 28.89 2.48
C CYS A 467 -4.95 27.79 3.23
N TYR A 468 -4.21 26.99 3.99
CA TYR A 468 -4.69 25.79 4.67
C TYR A 468 -4.67 25.95 6.18
N GLU A 469 -5.69 25.39 6.82
CA GLU A 469 -5.62 25.11 8.25
C GLU A 469 -4.46 24.13 8.54
N PHE A 470 -3.81 24.28 9.69
CA PHE A 470 -2.61 23.52 10.10
C PHE A 470 -1.33 23.74 9.27
N SER A 471 -1.32 24.55 8.19
CA SER A 471 -0.07 24.78 7.42
C SER A 471 0.08 26.11 6.65
N GLY A 472 -0.89 27.02 6.68
CA GLY A 472 -0.79 28.31 5.96
C GLY A 472 -0.79 28.16 4.43
N TRP A 473 -0.18 29.11 3.72
CA TRP A 473 -0.18 29.18 2.26
C TRP A 473 0.64 28.07 1.60
N SER A 474 0.05 27.42 0.58
CA SER A 474 0.76 26.52 -0.33
C SER A 474 1.65 27.29 -1.32
N GLY A 475 2.58 26.57 -1.94
CA GLY A 475 3.15 27.00 -3.22
C GLY A 475 2.08 27.15 -4.31
N VAL A 476 2.45 27.83 -5.40
CA VAL A 476 1.59 28.03 -6.57
C VAL A 476 1.57 26.77 -7.43
N VAL A 477 0.38 26.37 -7.88
CA VAL A 477 0.16 25.34 -8.91
C VAL A 477 -0.53 25.99 -10.12
N SER A 478 -0.59 25.30 -11.27
CA SER A 478 -1.22 25.85 -12.48
C SER A 478 -2.07 24.83 -13.26
N ASP A 479 -2.90 25.36 -14.16
CA ASP A 479 -3.63 24.65 -15.23
C ASP A 479 -4.06 23.20 -14.92
N GLY A 480 -5.00 23.04 -13.99
CA GLY A 480 -5.65 21.78 -13.65
C GLY A 480 -4.97 20.98 -12.54
N ALA A 481 -3.82 21.40 -12.02
CA ALA A 481 -3.16 20.80 -10.86
C ALA A 481 -3.98 21.00 -9.58
N ALA A 482 -4.12 19.96 -8.75
CA ALA A 482 -4.91 20.00 -7.52
C ALA A 482 -4.13 20.57 -6.33
N LEU A 483 -4.67 21.59 -5.65
CA LEU A 483 -4.02 22.28 -4.52
C LEU A 483 -3.67 21.37 -3.33
N ASN A 484 -4.49 20.33 -3.06
CA ASN A 484 -4.16 19.28 -2.09
C ASN A 484 -4.37 17.89 -2.71
N SER A 485 -3.37 17.43 -3.45
CA SER A 485 -3.32 16.07 -4.02
C SER A 485 -3.19 14.96 -2.97
N LYS A 486 -2.83 15.29 -1.72
CA LYS A 486 -2.67 14.33 -0.61
C LYS A 486 -3.96 14.07 0.15
N ASN A 487 -4.95 14.97 0.07
CA ASN A 487 -6.25 14.84 0.75
C ASN A 487 -6.09 14.57 2.26
N ASP A 488 -5.12 15.23 2.88
CA ASP A 488 -4.64 15.00 4.25
C ASP A 488 -5.50 15.69 5.33
N GLY A 489 -6.78 15.92 5.04
CA GLY A 489 -7.76 16.51 5.96
C GLY A 489 -7.72 18.02 6.08
N ARG A 490 -6.62 18.68 5.67
CA ARG A 490 -6.47 20.14 5.75
C ARG A 490 -7.54 20.86 4.93
N THR A 491 -8.26 21.77 5.58
CA THR A 491 -9.34 22.57 5.02
C THR A 491 -8.79 23.86 4.40
N LEU A 492 -9.40 24.31 3.30
CA LEU A 492 -9.09 25.60 2.69
C LEU A 492 -9.71 26.74 3.50
N LYS A 493 -8.90 27.78 3.73
CA LYS A 493 -9.22 29.01 4.47
C LYS A 493 -9.23 30.22 3.53
N ALA A 494 -8.31 30.26 2.58
CA ALA A 494 -8.23 31.29 1.54
C ALA A 494 -7.63 30.75 0.25
N VAL A 495 -7.73 31.50 -0.84
CA VAL A 495 -7.12 31.24 -2.15
C VAL A 495 -6.55 32.51 -2.75
N ARG A 496 -5.58 32.35 -3.66
CA ARG A 496 -4.97 33.39 -4.47
C ARG A 496 -4.87 32.88 -5.91
N LEU A 497 -5.30 33.65 -6.90
CA LEU A 497 -5.32 33.26 -8.32
C LEU A 497 -4.72 34.38 -9.19
N THR A 498 -3.93 34.04 -10.20
CA THR A 498 -3.29 34.97 -11.13
C THR A 498 -3.23 34.40 -12.55
N LEU A 499 -3.02 35.27 -13.54
CA LEU A 499 -2.84 34.90 -14.94
C LEU A 499 -1.39 35.16 -15.39
N THR A 500 -0.89 34.37 -16.33
CA THR A 500 0.42 34.55 -16.97
C THR A 500 0.29 34.56 -18.49
N GLY A 501 1.36 34.94 -19.22
CA GLY A 501 1.34 35.03 -20.68
C GLY A 501 0.38 36.08 -21.21
N ASP A 502 -0.06 35.95 -22.46
CA ASP A 502 -1.00 36.88 -23.09
C ASP A 502 -2.38 36.89 -22.41
N LEU A 503 -2.76 35.82 -21.72
CA LEU A 503 -3.98 35.78 -20.90
C LEU A 503 -3.97 36.85 -19.80
N SER A 504 -2.79 37.20 -19.25
CA SER A 504 -2.66 38.29 -18.28
C SER A 504 -2.74 39.69 -18.92
N ASN A 505 -2.53 39.79 -20.24
CA ASN A 505 -2.70 41.00 -21.04
C ASN A 505 -4.14 41.16 -21.53
N ALA A 506 -4.82 40.06 -21.88
CA ALA A 506 -6.18 40.04 -22.42
C ALA A 506 -7.27 40.10 -21.34
N TYR A 507 -7.02 39.58 -20.15
CA TYR A 507 -8.02 39.43 -19.10
C TYR A 507 -7.53 39.81 -17.69
N ASP A 508 -8.49 40.02 -16.80
CA ASP A 508 -8.31 40.04 -15.34
C ASP A 508 -9.07 38.85 -14.73
N VAL A 509 -8.42 38.14 -13.79
CA VAL A 509 -9.07 37.07 -13.02
C VAL A 509 -9.58 37.64 -11.69
N TRP A 510 -10.89 37.55 -11.51
CA TRP A 510 -11.60 38.02 -10.32
C TRP A 510 -12.20 36.84 -9.57
N TYR A 511 -12.09 36.84 -8.25
CA TYR A 511 -12.53 35.71 -7.43
C TYR A 511 -12.97 36.14 -6.03
N ARG A 512 -13.86 35.35 -5.44
CA ARG A 512 -14.33 35.53 -4.06
C ARG A 512 -14.66 34.19 -3.41
N CYS A 513 -14.73 34.20 -2.08
CA CYS A 513 -14.90 33.00 -1.28
C CYS A 513 -16.19 33.07 -0.45
N PHE A 514 -16.85 31.92 -0.26
CA PHE A 514 -17.91 31.74 0.72
C PHE A 514 -17.33 31.06 1.96
N ASP A 515 -17.17 31.80 3.04
CA ASP A 515 -16.74 31.30 4.35
C ASP A 515 -17.94 30.78 5.16
N SER A 516 -17.73 29.71 5.93
CA SER A 516 -18.77 29.05 6.71
C SER A 516 -19.39 29.90 7.83
N LYS A 517 -18.77 31.01 8.25
CA LYS A 517 -19.23 31.92 9.30
C LYS A 517 -19.57 33.33 8.81
N LYS A 518 -18.89 33.85 7.78
CA LYS A 518 -19.16 35.19 7.22
C LYS A 518 -20.05 35.16 5.96
N GLY A 519 -20.18 34.03 5.28
CA GLY A 519 -20.86 33.94 3.98
C GLY A 519 -19.97 34.43 2.83
N TRP A 520 -20.57 35.06 1.81
CA TRP A 520 -19.83 35.65 0.70
C TRP A 520 -18.95 36.82 1.15
N LEU A 521 -17.67 36.71 0.87
CA LEU A 521 -16.68 37.78 1.03
C LEU A 521 -16.58 38.66 -0.23
N GLY A 522 -15.80 39.74 -0.14
CA GLY A 522 -15.52 40.64 -1.26
C GLY A 522 -14.76 40.00 -2.42
N TRP A 523 -14.71 40.71 -3.55
CA TRP A 523 -13.97 40.31 -4.75
C TRP A 523 -12.49 40.72 -4.70
N ALA A 524 -11.60 39.74 -4.79
CA ALA A 524 -10.18 39.91 -5.07
C ALA A 524 -9.88 39.77 -6.57
N CYS A 525 -8.71 40.23 -7.00
CA CYS A 525 -8.21 40.07 -8.36
C CYS A 525 -6.71 39.76 -8.41
N ASN A 526 -6.26 39.12 -9.49
CA ASN A 526 -4.86 39.10 -9.96
C ASN A 526 -3.77 38.94 -8.86
N GLY A 527 -3.91 37.98 -7.96
CA GLY A 527 -2.93 37.68 -6.92
C GLY A 527 -3.18 38.32 -5.55
N ALA A 528 -4.28 39.07 -5.36
CA ALA A 528 -4.75 39.46 -4.02
C ALA A 528 -5.39 38.27 -3.28
N ASP A 529 -5.44 38.30 -1.95
CA ASP A 529 -6.00 37.19 -1.17
C ASP A 529 -7.53 37.23 -1.09
N ALA A 530 -8.17 36.06 -1.11
CA ALA A 530 -9.60 35.91 -0.91
C ALA A 530 -9.93 34.75 0.05
N GLY A 531 -10.69 35.00 1.11
CA GLY A 531 -11.02 33.99 2.13
C GLY A 531 -10.93 34.53 3.56
N ALA A 532 -10.94 33.65 4.55
CA ALA A 532 -10.87 34.05 5.94
C ALA A 532 -10.09 33.08 6.83
N THR A 533 -9.29 33.63 7.75
CA THR A 533 -8.51 32.87 8.75
C THR A 533 -9.18 32.81 10.13
N ILE A 534 -10.52 32.92 10.16
CA ILE A 534 -11.31 32.86 11.39
C ILE A 534 -11.19 31.46 12.04
N PRO A 535 -10.97 31.36 13.37
CA PRO A 535 -10.92 30.07 14.07
C PRO A 535 -12.17 29.22 13.85
N GLY A 536 -11.99 27.96 13.46
CA GLY A 536 -13.08 27.00 13.24
C GLY A 536 -14.12 27.44 12.18
N SER A 537 -13.73 28.28 11.22
CA SER A 537 -14.44 28.46 9.94
C SER A 537 -13.75 27.67 8.83
N PHE A 538 -14.38 27.58 7.66
CA PHE A 538 -13.77 26.98 6.46
C PHE A 538 -14.44 27.49 5.19
N LEU A 539 -13.73 27.42 4.06
CA LEU A 539 -14.34 27.72 2.77
C LEU A 539 -15.30 26.61 2.34
N LYS A 540 -16.46 27.03 1.84
CA LYS A 540 -17.51 26.15 1.31
C LYS A 540 -17.67 26.26 -0.21
N ALA A 541 -17.38 27.46 -0.74
CA ALA A 541 -17.39 27.72 -2.16
C ALA A 541 -16.33 28.77 -2.54
N VAL A 542 -15.87 28.70 -3.79
CA VAL A 542 -15.05 29.74 -4.43
C VAL A 542 -15.68 30.04 -5.79
N GLU A 543 -16.01 31.31 -6.01
CA GLU A 543 -16.45 31.81 -7.32
C GLU A 543 -15.26 32.45 -8.04
N VAL A 544 -15.05 32.10 -9.31
CA VAL A 544 -13.99 32.67 -10.16
C VAL A 544 -14.62 33.16 -11.47
N ARG A 545 -14.24 34.36 -11.90
CA ARG A 545 -14.71 35.03 -13.11
C ARG A 545 -13.55 35.57 -13.91
N ILE A 546 -13.71 35.59 -15.23
CA ILE A 546 -12.73 36.15 -16.15
C ILE A 546 -13.42 37.19 -17.03
N ILE A 547 -12.88 38.40 -17.01
CA ILE A 547 -13.38 39.58 -17.72
C ILE A 547 -12.24 40.26 -18.48
N SER A 548 -12.54 40.95 -19.57
CA SER A 548 -11.53 41.62 -20.41
C SER A 548 -10.71 42.63 -19.61
N LYS A 549 -9.43 42.78 -19.95
CA LYS A 549 -8.46 43.60 -19.20
C LYS A 549 -8.97 45.02 -18.93
N GLY A 550 -8.82 45.49 -17.70
CA GLY A 550 -9.23 46.83 -17.27
C GLY A 550 -10.75 47.00 -17.06
N SER A 551 -11.53 45.92 -17.13
CA SER A 551 -12.95 45.94 -16.75
C SER A 551 -13.13 46.18 -15.25
N GLY A 552 -14.22 46.86 -14.87
CA GLY A 552 -14.57 47.09 -13.47
C GLY A 552 -14.86 45.81 -12.69
N ALA A 553 -14.67 45.86 -11.37
CA ALA A 553 -14.87 44.73 -10.47
C ALA A 553 -16.29 44.11 -10.60
N PRO A 554 -16.44 42.77 -10.56
CA PRO A 554 -17.76 42.11 -10.63
C PRO A 554 -18.72 42.37 -9.46
N GLY A 555 -18.29 43.12 -8.44
CA GLY A 555 -19.04 43.47 -7.24
C GLY A 555 -18.16 44.19 -6.22
N VAL A 556 -18.61 44.25 -4.96
CA VAL A 556 -17.86 44.87 -3.85
C VAL A 556 -16.54 44.13 -3.60
N THR A 557 -15.45 44.89 -3.50
CA THR A 557 -14.08 44.39 -3.25
C THR A 557 -13.72 44.34 -1.77
N ASP A 558 -14.35 45.18 -0.95
CA ASP A 558 -14.05 45.32 0.47
C ASP A 558 -14.27 44.01 1.23
N GLY A 559 -13.32 43.64 2.09
CA GLY A 559 -13.38 42.39 2.86
C GLY A 559 -13.26 41.12 2.01
N ALA A 560 -12.54 41.16 0.87
CA ALA A 560 -12.22 39.96 0.10
C ALA A 560 -11.40 38.93 0.92
N PHE A 561 -10.42 39.42 1.70
CA PHE A 561 -9.74 38.65 2.74
C PHE A 561 -10.11 39.19 4.12
N VAL A 562 -10.39 38.28 5.06
CA VAL A 562 -10.75 38.61 6.45
C VAL A 562 -9.92 37.77 7.43
N SER A 563 -8.88 38.36 7.98
CA SER A 563 -8.29 37.89 9.25
C SER A 563 -9.19 38.32 10.42
N ASP A 564 -9.28 37.49 11.46
CA ASP A 564 -10.08 37.80 12.65
C ASP A 564 -9.16 38.02 13.85
N THR A 565 -8.79 39.29 14.10
CA THR A 565 -7.98 39.70 15.25
C THR A 565 -8.74 39.71 16.57
N SER A 566 -10.05 39.39 16.59
CA SER A 566 -10.73 39.09 17.87
C SER A 566 -10.25 37.78 18.51
N ALA A 567 -9.41 37.02 17.79
CA ALA A 567 -8.72 35.83 18.25
C ALA A 567 -7.30 36.09 18.81
N ASP A 568 -6.99 37.31 19.28
CA ASP A 568 -5.76 37.63 20.04
C ASP A 568 -5.62 36.82 21.35
N CYS A 569 -6.63 36.03 21.73
CA CYS A 569 -6.50 35.01 22.76
C CYS A 569 -6.03 33.67 22.16
N ALA A 570 -4.89 33.20 22.67
CA ALA A 570 -4.36 31.88 22.37
C ALA A 570 -5.39 30.77 22.62
N HIS A 571 -5.53 29.86 21.66
CA HIS A 571 -6.46 28.74 21.70
C HIS A 571 -5.90 27.55 20.91
N VAL A 572 -6.43 26.34 21.15
CA VAL A 572 -6.05 25.15 20.36
C VAL A 572 -7.06 24.89 19.24
N VAL A 573 -6.55 24.54 18.05
CA VAL A 573 -7.32 24.05 16.90
C VAL A 573 -6.90 22.62 16.63
N TYR A 574 -7.85 21.68 16.54
CA TYR A 574 -7.54 20.26 16.37
C TYR A 574 -8.57 19.51 15.54
N GLN A 575 -8.16 18.38 14.96
CA GLN A 575 -8.93 17.62 13.98
C GLN A 575 -8.62 16.14 14.13
N ALA A 576 -9.63 15.27 14.18
CA ALA A 576 -9.47 13.82 14.29
C ALA A 576 -9.80 13.10 12.97
N HIS A 577 -9.00 12.09 12.64
CA HIS A 577 -9.30 11.08 11.63
C HIS A 577 -9.80 9.81 12.31
N SER A 578 -11.02 9.36 12.01
CA SER A 578 -11.59 8.13 12.58
C SER A 578 -11.79 7.03 11.53
N ALA A 579 -11.61 5.77 11.94
CA ALA A 579 -11.77 4.59 11.10
C ALA A 579 -13.13 4.59 10.37
N SER A 580 -13.12 4.28 9.07
CA SER A 580 -14.32 4.26 8.20
C SER A 580 -15.11 5.58 8.11
N ARG A 581 -14.59 6.69 8.65
CA ARG A 581 -15.20 8.03 8.56
C ARG A 581 -14.25 9.08 7.98
N GLY A 582 -12.94 8.84 8.07
CA GLY A 582 -11.94 9.80 7.67
C GLY A 582 -11.79 10.94 8.66
N TRP A 583 -11.25 12.05 8.19
CA TRP A 583 -11.21 13.33 8.89
C TRP A 583 -12.61 13.89 9.14
N PHE A 584 -12.75 14.56 10.28
CA PHE A 584 -13.87 15.46 10.61
C PHE A 584 -13.46 16.92 10.38
N PRO A 585 -14.38 17.90 10.34
CA PRO A 585 -14.02 19.31 10.47
C PRO A 585 -13.21 19.57 11.74
N SER A 586 -12.41 20.63 11.74
CA SER A 586 -11.66 21.06 12.92
C SER A 586 -12.60 21.57 14.03
N VAL A 587 -12.11 21.49 15.26
CA VAL A 587 -12.80 21.93 16.47
C VAL A 587 -11.86 22.76 17.35
N LEU A 588 -12.44 23.51 18.28
CA LEU A 588 -11.74 24.43 19.19
C LEU A 588 -11.76 23.91 20.64
N ASP A 589 -11.15 24.66 21.56
CA ASP A 589 -11.01 24.35 22.99
C ASP A 589 -12.19 23.58 23.62
N GLY A 590 -11.92 22.35 24.07
CA GLY A 590 -12.81 21.52 24.86
C GLY A 590 -13.92 20.81 24.09
N GLN A 591 -13.97 20.92 22.76
CA GLN A 591 -14.95 20.25 21.91
C GLN A 591 -14.53 18.80 21.58
N ASP A 592 -15.49 17.92 21.30
CA ASP A 592 -15.23 16.52 20.95
C ASP A 592 -14.68 16.39 19.53
N ALA A 593 -13.45 15.90 19.36
CA ALA A 593 -12.90 15.48 18.07
C ALA A 593 -12.89 13.95 17.97
N GLY A 594 -13.64 13.37 17.03
CA GLY A 594 -13.77 11.93 16.82
C GLY A 594 -15.20 11.42 17.04
N THR A 595 -15.38 10.17 17.46
CA THR A 595 -16.71 9.53 17.59
C THR A 595 -16.93 8.80 18.91
N THR A 596 -17.27 9.55 19.95
CA THR A 596 -17.65 9.08 21.29
C THR A 596 -18.67 7.93 21.26
N GLY A 597 -18.26 6.73 21.70
CA GLY A 597 -19.13 5.57 21.87
C GLY A 597 -19.63 4.92 20.57
N LYS A 598 -18.80 4.90 19.52
CA LYS A 598 -19.16 4.34 18.19
C LYS A 598 -18.32 3.16 17.74
N SER A 599 -17.32 2.73 18.52
CA SER A 599 -16.38 1.64 18.19
C SER A 599 -15.55 1.87 16.93
N LEU A 600 -15.51 3.09 16.41
CA LEU A 600 -14.56 3.54 15.40
C LEU A 600 -13.34 4.10 16.13
N SER A 601 -12.15 3.62 15.78
CA SER A 601 -10.90 4.11 16.37
C SER A 601 -10.52 5.47 15.78
N LEU A 602 -10.00 6.36 16.63
CA LEU A 602 -9.22 7.51 16.21
C LEU A 602 -7.86 6.99 15.72
N GLN A 603 -7.52 7.32 14.48
CA GLN A 603 -6.33 6.82 13.78
C GLN A 603 -5.27 7.90 13.59
N ALA A 604 -5.66 9.16 13.38
CA ALA A 604 -4.75 10.31 13.33
C ALA A 604 -5.35 11.56 13.98
N LEU A 605 -4.49 12.50 14.38
CA LEU A 605 -4.83 13.77 15.02
C LEU A 605 -3.93 14.89 14.46
N ASN A 606 -4.52 15.93 13.87
CA ASN A 606 -3.86 17.24 13.68
C ASN A 606 -4.15 18.10 14.92
N VAL A 607 -3.16 18.88 15.37
CA VAL A 607 -3.30 19.86 16.45
C VAL A 607 -2.33 21.02 16.23
N VAL A 608 -2.79 22.26 16.34
CA VAL A 608 -1.97 23.49 16.32
C VAL A 608 -2.51 24.50 17.34
N LEU A 609 -1.68 25.47 17.68
CA LEU A 609 -2.10 26.68 18.38
C LEU A 609 -2.48 27.76 17.35
N ALA A 610 -3.35 28.68 17.76
CA ALA A 610 -3.69 29.89 17.00
C ALA A 610 -3.95 31.04 17.97
N GLY A 611 -3.78 32.29 17.51
CA GLY A 611 -3.76 33.47 18.38
C GLY A 611 -2.48 33.54 19.24
N VAL A 612 -1.32 33.20 18.64
CA VAL A 612 -0.02 33.04 19.31
C VAL A 612 1.11 33.61 18.46
N ASP A 613 2.26 33.86 19.09
CA ASP A 613 3.53 34.15 18.42
C ASP A 613 4.08 32.93 17.65
N ASP A 614 4.85 33.17 16.58
CA ASP A 614 5.41 32.13 15.70
C ASP A 614 6.38 31.16 16.42
N ASP A 615 6.98 31.57 17.55
CA ASP A 615 7.83 30.75 18.41
C ASP A 615 7.02 29.76 19.29
N SER A 616 5.71 29.98 19.48
CA SER A 616 4.86 29.23 20.39
C SER A 616 4.08 28.13 19.69
N LEU A 617 4.59 26.90 19.81
CA LEU A 617 4.04 25.70 19.16
C LEU A 617 3.55 24.64 20.16
N VAL A 618 2.63 23.80 19.69
CA VAL A 618 2.21 22.57 20.36
C VAL A 618 2.92 21.39 19.72
N GLU A 619 3.50 20.51 20.52
CA GLU A 619 3.96 19.21 20.07
C GLU A 619 3.02 18.11 20.55
N ALA A 620 2.80 17.11 19.70
CA ALA A 620 2.06 15.91 20.03
C ALA A 620 2.88 14.65 19.73
N ARG A 621 2.54 13.54 20.40
CA ARG A 621 2.86 12.18 19.95
C ARG A 621 1.74 11.21 20.28
N ALA A 622 1.70 10.09 19.55
CA ALA A 622 0.68 9.06 19.67
C ALA A 622 1.30 7.68 19.93
N HIS A 623 0.70 6.91 20.84
CA HIS A 623 0.96 5.49 20.98
C HIS A 623 0.01 4.73 20.04
N VAL A 624 0.52 4.26 18.91
CA VAL A 624 -0.27 3.58 17.87
C VAL A 624 -0.21 2.07 18.04
N ALA A 625 -1.33 1.39 17.81
CA ALA A 625 -1.44 -0.07 17.82
C ALA A 625 -0.35 -0.70 16.91
N ASN A 626 0.36 -1.70 17.44
CA ASN A 626 1.48 -2.42 16.79
C ASN A 626 2.71 -1.57 16.41
N ILE A 627 2.74 -0.26 16.72
CA ILE A 627 3.91 0.62 16.52
C ILE A 627 4.51 1.05 17.87
N GLY A 628 3.68 1.31 18.88
CA GLY A 628 4.10 1.94 20.12
C GLY A 628 4.08 3.47 20.02
N TRP A 629 4.83 4.15 20.89
CA TRP A 629 4.97 5.61 20.84
C TRP A 629 5.73 6.05 19.59
N GLN A 630 5.10 6.95 18.82
CA GLN A 630 5.76 7.70 17.75
C GLN A 630 6.62 8.85 18.33
N GLU A 631 7.51 9.39 17.50
CA GLU A 631 8.24 10.62 17.81
C GLU A 631 7.33 11.84 17.98
N TRP A 632 7.83 12.84 18.71
CA TRP A 632 7.18 14.13 18.86
C TRP A 632 7.11 14.89 17.53
N ARG A 633 6.01 15.61 17.32
CA ARG A 633 5.78 16.44 16.12
C ARG A 633 5.11 17.75 16.48
N SER A 634 5.68 18.85 15.96
CA SER A 634 5.12 20.20 16.00
C SER A 634 4.28 20.56 14.76
N ALA A 635 4.33 19.75 13.70
CA ALA A 635 3.66 20.00 12.43
C ALA A 635 3.10 18.71 11.78
N GLY A 636 1.95 18.83 11.13
CA GLY A 636 1.21 17.71 10.57
C GLY A 636 0.58 16.80 11.63
N TYR A 637 0.08 15.63 11.21
CA TYR A 637 -0.60 14.71 12.12
C TYR A 637 0.35 13.75 12.86
N VAL A 638 -0.10 13.36 14.05
CA VAL A 638 0.33 12.15 14.75
C VAL A 638 -0.68 11.01 14.49
N GLY A 639 -0.24 9.76 14.64
CA GLY A 639 -1.02 8.57 14.28
C GLY A 639 -0.71 8.05 12.88
N THR A 640 -1.73 7.49 12.22
CA THR A 640 -1.66 6.96 10.85
C THR A 640 -2.94 7.26 10.07
N VAL A 641 -2.82 7.55 8.77
CA VAL A 641 -3.94 7.61 7.82
C VAL A 641 -3.82 6.42 6.87
N GLY A 642 -4.94 5.80 6.51
CA GLY A 642 -5.01 4.67 5.57
C GLY A 642 -4.49 3.30 6.09
N GLN A 643 -3.65 3.25 7.13
CA GLN A 643 -3.06 2.00 7.63
C GLN A 643 -3.99 1.15 8.52
N GLY A 644 -5.16 1.66 8.91
CA GLY A 644 -6.12 0.95 9.77
C GLY A 644 -5.78 0.97 11.27
N LEU A 645 -4.58 1.38 11.66
CA LEU A 645 -4.08 1.31 13.04
C LEU A 645 -4.69 2.39 13.94
N ALA A 646 -5.10 1.98 15.15
CA ALA A 646 -5.71 2.86 16.14
C ALA A 646 -4.66 3.56 17.01
N ILE A 647 -4.90 4.82 17.39
CA ILE A 647 -4.22 5.46 18.51
C ILE A 647 -4.81 4.89 19.82
N GLN A 648 -3.94 4.54 20.77
CA GLN A 648 -4.28 3.95 22.07
C GLN A 648 -3.99 4.91 23.23
N ALA A 649 -2.94 5.74 23.09
CA ALA A 649 -2.63 6.85 24.00
C ALA A 649 -2.09 8.07 23.23
N LEU A 650 -2.16 9.25 23.85
CA LEU A 650 -1.68 10.54 23.35
C LEU A 650 -0.88 11.27 24.43
N GLU A 651 0.12 12.05 24.00
CA GLU A 651 0.84 13.04 24.82
C GLU A 651 0.95 14.35 24.03
N LEU A 652 0.71 15.48 24.69
CA LEU A 652 0.79 16.81 24.07
C LEU A 652 1.45 17.81 25.03
N ARG A 653 2.32 18.67 24.51
CA ARG A 653 3.00 19.74 25.28
C ARG A 653 3.08 21.03 24.47
N ILE A 654 3.32 22.16 25.14
CA ILE A 654 3.53 23.46 24.50
C ILE A 654 4.96 23.90 24.76
N ASN A 655 5.61 24.41 23.72
CA ASN A 655 6.93 25.02 23.75
C ASN A 655 6.82 26.53 23.43
N GLY A 656 7.94 27.25 23.51
CA GLY A 656 7.99 28.68 23.22
C GLY A 656 7.42 29.57 24.34
N PRO A 657 7.34 30.89 24.11
CA PRO A 657 6.89 31.89 25.08
C PRO A 657 5.58 31.54 25.80
N LEU A 658 4.58 31.02 25.07
CA LEU A 658 3.25 30.68 25.59
C LEU A 658 3.27 29.60 26.68
N ALA A 659 4.26 28.71 26.69
CA ALA A 659 4.40 27.65 27.69
C ALA A 659 4.50 28.19 29.14
N ASN A 660 4.90 29.46 29.31
CA ASN A 660 4.95 30.14 30.61
C ASN A 660 3.58 30.67 31.05
N GLN A 661 2.69 30.97 30.09
CA GLN A 661 1.40 31.63 30.31
C GLN A 661 0.23 30.64 30.38
N TYR A 662 0.36 29.48 29.73
CA TYR A 662 -0.69 28.46 29.62
C TYR A 662 -0.20 27.05 29.93
N ASP A 663 -1.17 26.18 30.19
CA ASP A 663 -1.06 24.74 30.30
C ASP A 663 -1.97 24.10 29.25
N ILE A 664 -1.50 23.05 28.57
CA ILE A 664 -2.33 22.23 27.68
C ILE A 664 -2.88 21.03 28.45
N TYR A 665 -4.20 20.90 28.44
CA TYR A 665 -4.93 19.80 29.06
C TYR A 665 -5.66 18.99 28.00
N TYR A 666 -5.57 17.67 28.07
CA TYR A 666 -6.21 16.78 27.09
C TYR A 666 -6.72 15.52 27.77
N ARG A 667 -7.81 14.98 27.25
CA ARG A 667 -8.37 13.70 27.66
C ARG A 667 -8.96 12.96 26.48
N VAL A 668 -9.16 11.66 26.65
CA VAL A 668 -9.56 10.76 25.56
C VAL A 668 -10.73 9.88 25.98
N HIS A 669 -11.59 9.56 25.01
CA HIS A 669 -12.62 8.55 25.14
C HIS A 669 -12.05 7.20 24.71
N SER A 670 -11.74 6.33 25.66
CA SER A 670 -11.20 4.99 25.39
C SER A 670 -12.33 3.96 25.28
N ALA A 671 -12.30 3.13 24.24
CA ALA A 671 -13.36 2.15 23.99
C ALA A 671 -13.56 1.21 25.19
N GLY A 672 -14.82 1.09 25.65
CA GLY A 672 -15.18 0.30 26.84
C GLY A 672 -14.93 0.96 28.20
N TYR A 673 -14.04 1.96 28.30
CA TYR A 673 -13.77 2.69 29.55
C TYR A 673 -14.42 4.08 29.61
N GLY A 674 -14.76 4.67 28.46
CA GLY A 674 -15.37 6.00 28.38
C GLY A 674 -14.34 7.13 28.42
N TRP A 675 -14.78 8.33 28.81
CA TRP A 675 -13.90 9.48 29.02
C TRP A 675 -12.97 9.26 30.22
N LEU A 676 -11.67 9.19 29.96
CA LEU A 676 -10.63 9.19 30.98
C LEU A 676 -10.37 10.60 31.53
N GLY A 677 -9.49 10.69 32.52
CA GLY A 677 -9.07 11.95 33.15
C GLY A 677 -8.29 12.88 32.23
N TRP A 678 -8.13 14.13 32.68
CA TRP A 678 -7.29 15.13 32.03
C TRP A 678 -5.81 14.86 32.34
N ALA A 679 -5.03 14.58 31.31
CA ALA A 679 -3.58 14.72 31.31
C ALA A 679 -3.18 16.19 31.07
N LYS A 680 -1.92 16.52 31.33
CA LYS A 680 -1.36 17.86 31.27
C LYS A 680 0.07 17.84 30.70
N ASN A 681 0.42 18.81 29.84
CA ASN A 681 1.80 19.15 29.46
C ASN A 681 2.80 17.97 29.25
N GLY A 682 2.40 16.91 28.56
CA GLY A 682 3.23 15.74 28.27
C GLY A 682 2.94 14.50 29.13
N ASP A 683 2.08 14.58 30.14
CA ASP A 683 1.53 13.40 30.82
C ASP A 683 0.75 12.53 29.81
N SER A 684 0.82 11.19 29.93
CA SER A 684 0.09 10.31 29.02
C SER A 684 -1.44 10.39 29.24
N ALA A 685 -2.22 10.33 28.15
CA ALA A 685 -3.67 10.14 28.16
C ALA A 685 -4.07 8.91 27.35
N GLY A 686 -4.92 8.02 27.87
CA GLY A 686 -5.35 6.80 27.18
C GLY A 686 -4.82 5.51 27.82
N THR A 687 -4.46 4.53 26.99
CA THR A 687 -4.02 3.21 27.46
C THR A 687 -2.81 2.67 26.70
N THR A 688 -2.00 1.83 27.35
CA THR A 688 -0.92 1.06 26.71
C THR A 688 -0.93 -0.40 27.16
N GLY A 689 -0.59 -1.31 26.24
CA GLY A 689 -0.58 -2.76 26.49
C GLY A 689 -1.97 -3.41 26.67
N LEU A 690 -3.07 -2.63 26.62
CA LEU A 690 -4.44 -3.13 26.75
C LEU A 690 -5.11 -3.49 25.41
N ASN A 691 -4.52 -3.04 24.30
CA ASN A 691 -5.14 -3.02 22.97
C ASN A 691 -6.51 -2.30 22.93
N ILE A 692 -6.68 -1.26 23.73
CA ILE A 692 -7.88 -0.41 23.74
C ILE A 692 -7.61 0.84 22.89
N GLN A 693 -8.45 1.03 21.88
CA GLN A 693 -8.45 2.21 21.01
C GLN A 693 -9.05 3.44 21.70
N ILE A 694 -8.52 4.61 21.38
CA ILE A 694 -9.22 5.89 21.55
C ILE A 694 -10.28 6.01 20.45
N GLU A 695 -11.43 6.59 20.77
CA GLU A 695 -12.52 6.90 19.83
C GLU A 695 -12.69 8.40 19.60
N ALA A 696 -12.36 9.22 20.61
CA ALA A 696 -12.45 10.68 20.57
C ALA A 696 -11.45 11.35 21.53
N VAL A 697 -11.13 12.62 21.31
CA VAL A 697 -10.25 13.45 22.14
C VAL A 697 -10.89 14.82 22.41
N GLN A 698 -10.63 15.38 23.59
CA GLN A 698 -10.85 16.79 23.93
C GLN A 698 -9.50 17.40 24.31
N ILE A 699 -9.21 18.61 23.82
CA ILE A 699 -7.97 19.35 24.10
C ILE A 699 -8.36 20.78 24.51
N LYS A 700 -7.71 21.34 25.51
CA LYS A 700 -7.93 22.69 26.03
C LYS A 700 -6.61 23.39 26.31
N LEU A 701 -6.50 24.63 25.89
CA LEU A 701 -5.59 25.60 26.47
C LEU A 701 -6.23 26.20 27.73
N VAL A 702 -5.47 26.29 28.82
CA VAL A 702 -5.93 26.86 30.10
C VAL A 702 -4.82 27.72 30.69
N ALA A 703 -5.13 28.91 31.21
CA ALA A 703 -4.13 29.79 31.83
C ALA A 703 -3.34 29.07 32.95
N LYS A 704 -2.06 29.43 33.13
CA LYS A 704 -1.10 28.68 33.95
C LYS A 704 -1.63 28.39 35.37
N GLY A 705 -1.65 27.11 35.75
CA GLY A 705 -2.17 26.66 37.05
C GLY A 705 -3.70 26.59 37.16
N GLY A 706 -4.43 26.95 36.10
CA GLY A 706 -5.89 26.80 36.01
C GLY A 706 -6.35 25.34 35.89
N ASN A 707 -7.67 25.13 35.93
CA ASN A 707 -8.29 23.81 36.00
C ASN A 707 -9.16 23.53 34.75
N PRO A 708 -8.98 22.40 34.03
CA PRO A 708 -9.74 22.08 32.81
C PRO A 708 -11.19 21.60 33.08
N GLY A 709 -11.55 21.36 34.34
CA GLY A 709 -12.78 20.71 34.77
C GLY A 709 -12.49 19.44 35.57
N SER A 710 -13.41 19.06 36.46
CA SER A 710 -13.25 17.89 37.32
C SER A 710 -13.31 16.55 36.56
N SER A 711 -12.49 15.59 37.00
CA SER A 711 -12.58 14.17 36.65
C SER A 711 -12.23 13.33 37.88
N SER A 712 -12.88 12.19 38.05
CA SER A 712 -12.51 11.14 39.00
C SER A 712 -11.83 9.93 38.35
N ALA A 713 -11.83 9.84 37.01
CA ALA A 713 -11.10 8.81 36.29
C ALA A 713 -9.62 9.20 36.13
N PRO A 714 -8.68 8.25 36.17
CA PRO A 714 -7.28 8.49 35.83
C PRO A 714 -7.15 8.87 34.34
N ALA A 715 -6.15 9.68 34.00
CA ALA A 715 -5.88 10.03 32.60
C ALA A 715 -5.28 8.86 31.80
N PHE A 716 -4.53 7.98 32.48
CA PHE A 716 -3.73 6.93 31.86
C PHE A 716 -3.87 5.56 32.54
N ILE A 717 -4.01 4.51 31.73
CA ILE A 717 -4.17 3.12 32.21
C ILE A 717 -3.26 2.17 31.41
N SER A 718 -2.16 1.73 32.01
CA SER A 718 -1.26 0.73 31.41
C SER A 718 -1.61 -0.70 31.87
N ALA A 719 -1.12 -1.70 31.11
CA ALA A 719 -1.21 -3.11 31.50
C ALA A 719 -0.50 -3.39 32.84
N PRO A 720 -1.19 -3.92 33.86
CA PRO A 720 -0.62 -4.16 35.18
C PRO A 720 0.35 -5.35 35.17
N ALA A 721 1.50 -5.18 35.82
CA ALA A 721 2.50 -6.22 35.96
C ALA A 721 2.15 -7.13 37.15
N LEU A 722 1.68 -8.34 36.86
CA LEU A 722 1.48 -9.41 37.84
C LEU A 722 2.78 -10.21 38.03
N THR A 723 3.11 -10.50 39.29
CA THR A 723 4.02 -11.58 39.67
C THR A 723 3.31 -12.57 40.59
N LEU A 724 3.51 -13.87 40.33
CA LEU A 724 2.94 -14.99 41.07
C LEU A 724 4.06 -15.95 41.46
N GLN A 725 4.16 -16.30 42.73
CA GLN A 725 5.16 -17.24 43.27
C GLN A 725 4.48 -18.33 44.09
N ALA A 726 4.98 -19.56 44.00
CA ALA A 726 4.49 -20.70 44.76
C ALA A 726 5.60 -21.33 45.62
N HIS A 727 5.26 -21.69 46.85
CA HIS A 727 6.06 -22.57 47.70
C HIS A 727 5.59 -24.00 47.47
N VAL A 728 6.45 -24.85 46.91
CA VAL A 728 6.16 -26.25 46.59
C VAL A 728 6.83 -27.16 47.62
N ALA A 729 6.09 -28.16 48.09
CA ALA A 729 6.56 -29.16 49.04
C ALA A 729 7.89 -29.78 48.59
N THR A 730 8.85 -29.89 49.52
CA THR A 730 10.26 -30.30 49.31
C THR A 730 11.12 -29.46 48.35
N LEU A 731 10.56 -28.50 47.61
CA LEU A 731 11.31 -27.66 46.67
C LEU A 731 11.47 -26.20 47.13
N GLY A 732 10.67 -25.74 48.08
CA GLY A 732 10.71 -24.36 48.57
C GLY A 732 9.99 -23.38 47.65
N TRP A 733 10.36 -22.09 47.73
CA TRP A 733 9.85 -21.05 46.84
C TRP A 733 10.44 -21.19 45.43
N MET A 734 9.58 -21.43 44.43
CA MET A 734 9.98 -21.44 43.03
C MET A 734 10.22 -20.02 42.49
N ASN A 735 10.82 -19.90 41.31
CA ASN A 735 10.92 -18.63 40.59
C ASN A 735 9.53 -18.01 40.35
N PRO A 736 9.37 -16.68 40.47
CA PRO A 736 8.11 -16.01 40.18
C PRO A 736 7.79 -16.04 38.68
N VAL A 737 6.51 -16.09 38.34
CA VAL A 737 6.00 -16.08 36.96
C VAL A 737 5.12 -14.85 36.70
N GLY A 738 5.10 -14.39 35.45
CA GLY A 738 4.35 -13.21 35.01
C GLY A 738 2.86 -13.47 34.73
N ASN A 739 2.20 -12.48 34.12
CA ASN A 739 0.77 -12.54 33.77
C ASN A 739 0.45 -13.74 32.83
N GLY A 740 -0.42 -14.64 33.26
CA GLY A 740 -0.76 -15.88 32.55
C GLY A 740 0.22 -17.05 32.78
N GLY A 741 1.30 -16.85 33.53
CA GLY A 741 2.26 -17.91 33.88
C GLY A 741 1.70 -18.97 34.82
N VAL A 742 2.30 -20.17 34.79
CA VAL A 742 1.97 -21.30 35.67
C VAL A 742 2.99 -21.38 36.80
N ALA A 743 2.55 -21.20 38.04
CA ALA A 743 3.38 -21.38 39.22
C ALA A 743 3.08 -22.74 39.89
N GLY A 744 4.13 -23.48 40.25
CA GLY A 744 4.04 -24.84 40.79
C GLY A 744 4.64 -25.89 39.86
N THR A 745 4.27 -27.16 40.09
CA THR A 745 4.83 -28.33 39.39
C THR A 745 3.74 -29.26 38.87
N THR A 746 3.14 -28.92 37.74
CA THR A 746 2.03 -29.65 37.09
C THR A 746 2.34 -31.14 36.92
N GLY A 747 1.51 -32.01 37.51
CA GLY A 747 1.57 -33.47 37.33
C GLY A 747 2.74 -34.15 38.04
N ARG A 748 3.59 -33.43 38.77
CA ARG A 748 4.75 -34.00 39.48
C ARG A 748 4.41 -34.55 40.86
N SER A 749 3.14 -34.55 41.25
CA SER A 749 2.64 -35.02 42.55
C SER A 749 3.12 -34.25 43.79
N LEU A 750 3.76 -33.09 43.60
CA LEU A 750 4.16 -32.19 44.69
C LEU A 750 3.07 -31.14 44.91
N ALA A 751 2.77 -30.87 46.18
CA ALA A 751 1.76 -29.90 46.57
C ALA A 751 2.33 -28.47 46.62
N ILE A 752 1.52 -27.48 46.26
CA ILE A 752 1.72 -26.10 46.72
C ILE A 752 1.30 -26.01 48.19
N GLU A 753 2.16 -25.47 49.03
CA GLU A 753 1.89 -25.19 50.45
C GLU A 753 1.54 -23.71 50.68
N ALA A 754 2.16 -22.80 49.91
CA ALA A 754 1.93 -21.37 50.00
C ALA A 754 2.01 -20.65 48.65
N LEU A 755 1.40 -19.47 48.57
CA LEU A 755 1.36 -18.57 47.42
C LEU A 755 1.71 -17.14 47.85
N LYS A 756 2.34 -16.40 46.94
CA LYS A 756 2.59 -14.97 47.03
C LYS A 756 2.23 -14.33 45.69
N LEU A 757 1.41 -13.29 45.70
CA LEU A 757 1.04 -12.52 44.51
C LEU A 757 1.32 -11.04 44.75
N ASN A 758 1.83 -10.34 43.74
CA ASN A 758 2.03 -8.89 43.77
C ASN A 758 1.67 -8.31 42.39
N VAL A 759 0.99 -7.16 42.38
CA VAL A 759 0.58 -6.44 41.17
C VAL A 759 1.03 -4.98 41.25
N SER A 760 1.74 -4.53 40.23
CA SER A 760 2.03 -3.11 39.98
C SER A 760 1.17 -2.57 38.84
N SER A 761 0.74 -1.30 38.91
CA SER A 761 -0.17 -0.67 37.94
C SER A 761 -0.03 0.85 37.94
N SER A 762 -0.51 1.52 36.87
CA SER A 762 -0.65 2.99 36.83
C SER A 762 -1.89 3.53 37.55
N VAL A 763 -2.80 2.65 38.03
CA VAL A 763 -4.02 3.03 38.75
C VAL A 763 -4.02 2.48 40.18
N SER A 764 -4.78 3.11 41.08
CA SER A 764 -4.77 2.77 42.51
C SER A 764 -5.27 1.34 42.77
N GLY A 765 -4.77 0.69 43.82
CA GLY A 765 -5.23 -0.63 44.26
C GLY A 765 -4.17 -1.72 44.20
N GLY A 766 -4.61 -2.98 44.16
CA GLY A 766 -3.73 -4.14 44.21
C GLY A 766 -4.50 -5.47 44.11
N ILE A 767 -3.89 -6.54 44.62
CA ILE A 767 -4.42 -7.90 44.58
C ILE A 767 -4.59 -8.46 46.00
N GLU A 768 -5.72 -9.11 46.25
CA GLU A 768 -6.00 -9.83 47.48
C GLU A 768 -6.37 -11.29 47.20
N TYR A 769 -5.86 -12.20 48.03
CA TYR A 769 -6.01 -13.63 47.82
C TYR A 769 -6.14 -14.39 49.15
N SER A 770 -6.75 -15.57 49.10
CA SER A 770 -6.99 -16.45 50.25
C SER A 770 -6.79 -17.90 49.82
N ALA A 771 -6.22 -18.72 50.71
CA ALA A 771 -5.96 -20.13 50.48
C ALA A 771 -6.86 -21.00 51.38
N HIS A 772 -7.34 -22.12 50.85
CA HIS A 772 -7.96 -23.20 51.61
C HIS A 772 -6.91 -24.28 51.91
N VAL A 773 -6.34 -24.22 53.11
CA VAL A 773 -5.24 -25.08 53.54
C VAL A 773 -5.78 -26.37 54.18
N GLN A 774 -5.05 -27.48 53.99
CA GLN A 774 -5.26 -28.73 54.69
C GLN A 774 -5.38 -28.52 56.20
N ASP A 775 -6.44 -29.10 56.79
CA ASP A 775 -6.64 -29.22 58.24
C ASP A 775 -6.50 -27.86 58.96
N VAL A 776 -7.04 -26.83 58.27
CA VAL A 776 -7.16 -25.41 58.65
C VAL A 776 -8.42 -24.81 57.99
N GLY A 777 -8.65 -25.10 56.70
CA GLY A 777 -9.76 -24.52 55.94
C GLY A 777 -9.38 -23.22 55.23
N TRP A 778 -10.37 -22.38 54.92
CA TRP A 778 -10.14 -21.05 54.33
C TRP A 778 -9.46 -20.11 55.33
N GLN A 779 -8.29 -19.60 54.97
CA GLN A 779 -7.63 -18.50 55.68
C GLN A 779 -8.25 -17.15 55.33
N GLY A 780 -7.92 -16.11 56.10
CA GLY A 780 -8.27 -14.73 55.76
C GLY A 780 -7.70 -14.27 54.41
N TRP A 781 -8.16 -13.12 53.94
CA TRP A 781 -7.57 -12.45 52.77
C TRP A 781 -6.20 -11.86 53.14
N THR A 782 -5.25 -11.91 52.21
CA THR A 782 -3.95 -11.27 52.30
C THR A 782 -3.63 -10.52 51.00
N SER A 783 -2.83 -9.46 51.09
CA SER A 783 -2.63 -8.47 50.01
C SER A 783 -1.30 -8.66 49.25
N ASN A 784 -0.95 -7.72 48.35
CA ASN A 784 0.32 -7.69 47.61
C ASN A 784 1.54 -8.14 48.45
N GLY A 785 2.32 -9.10 47.93
CA GLY A 785 3.63 -9.48 48.46
C GLY A 785 3.63 -10.33 49.74
N ASN A 786 2.50 -10.46 50.42
CA ASN A 786 2.34 -11.30 51.62
C ASN A 786 2.33 -12.80 51.26
N VAL A 787 2.00 -13.66 52.23
CA VAL A 787 1.90 -15.12 52.05
C VAL A 787 0.49 -15.59 52.39
N ALA A 788 -0.12 -16.35 51.49
CA ALA A 788 -1.29 -17.18 51.76
C ALA A 788 -0.87 -18.65 51.75
N GLY A 789 -1.43 -19.48 52.63
CA GLY A 789 -1.02 -20.87 52.83
C GLY A 789 -0.18 -21.07 54.10
N THR A 790 0.77 -22.00 54.04
CA THR A 790 1.74 -22.29 55.11
C THR A 790 3.10 -22.65 54.51
N VAL A 791 4.20 -22.23 55.13
CA VAL A 791 5.56 -22.51 54.64
C VAL A 791 6.23 -23.52 55.58
N GLY A 792 6.65 -24.68 55.05
CA GLY A 792 7.38 -25.70 55.82
C GLY A 792 6.53 -26.50 56.82
N CYS A 793 5.22 -26.27 56.87
CA CYS A 793 4.30 -26.96 57.81
C CYS A 793 3.76 -28.30 57.28
N ALA A 794 4.21 -28.79 56.12
CA ALA A 794 3.70 -29.99 55.44
C ALA A 794 2.19 -29.99 55.14
N LYS A 795 1.56 -28.79 55.09
CA LYS A 795 0.13 -28.60 54.85
C LYS A 795 -0.12 -28.05 53.44
N ARG A 796 -0.77 -28.84 52.59
CA ARG A 796 -1.09 -28.49 51.20
C ARG A 796 -2.25 -27.50 51.08
N ILE A 797 -2.18 -26.61 50.10
CA ILE A 797 -3.34 -25.89 49.57
C ILE A 797 -4.24 -26.87 48.80
N LYS A 798 -5.55 -26.76 49.00
CA LYS A 798 -6.58 -27.53 48.27
C LYS A 798 -7.39 -26.64 47.30
N ALA A 799 -7.62 -25.38 47.65
CA ALA A 799 -8.28 -24.36 46.81
C ALA A 799 -7.76 -22.95 47.10
N LEU A 800 -8.08 -21.98 46.23
CA LEU A 800 -7.73 -20.57 46.37
C LEU A 800 -8.84 -19.63 45.88
N LYS A 801 -8.74 -18.35 46.26
CA LYS A 801 -9.54 -17.22 45.77
C LYS A 801 -8.61 -16.02 45.54
N ILE A 802 -8.87 -15.21 44.50
CA ILE A 802 -8.09 -14.03 44.14
C ILE A 802 -9.03 -12.92 43.64
N LYS A 803 -8.86 -11.68 44.08
CA LYS A 803 -9.60 -10.50 43.60
C LYS A 803 -8.66 -9.29 43.47
N LEU A 804 -9.07 -8.30 42.69
CA LEU A 804 -8.42 -6.99 42.63
C LEU A 804 -9.11 -6.02 43.60
N THR A 805 -8.42 -4.96 44.00
CA THR A 805 -8.91 -3.89 44.89
C THR A 805 -8.61 -2.51 44.29
N GLY A 806 -9.20 -1.43 44.84
CA GLY A 806 -9.01 -0.06 44.35
C GLY A 806 -9.50 0.16 42.91
N ASP A 807 -9.04 1.23 42.26
CA ASP A 807 -9.40 1.54 40.87
C ASP A 807 -8.98 0.45 39.87
N LEU A 808 -7.92 -0.30 40.17
CA LEU A 808 -7.52 -1.49 39.44
C LEU A 808 -8.68 -2.48 39.28
N SER A 809 -9.56 -2.61 40.29
CA SER A 809 -10.76 -3.46 40.20
C SER A 809 -11.87 -2.90 39.30
N ASN A 810 -11.86 -1.60 38.99
CA ASN A 810 -12.80 -0.96 38.06
C ASN A 810 -12.38 -1.16 36.60
N TYR A 811 -11.06 -1.17 36.33
CA TYR A 811 -10.50 -1.27 34.98
C TYR A 811 -10.02 -2.68 34.59
N PHE A 812 -9.94 -3.62 35.53
CA PHE A 812 -9.45 -4.98 35.24
C PHE A 812 -10.28 -6.06 35.93
N ASP A 813 -10.18 -7.27 35.38
CA ASP A 813 -10.65 -8.52 35.99
C ASP A 813 -9.48 -9.48 36.17
N VAL A 814 -9.51 -10.28 37.24
CA VAL A 814 -8.50 -11.33 37.49
C VAL A 814 -9.12 -12.71 37.33
N TRP A 815 -8.68 -13.43 36.30
CA TRP A 815 -9.04 -14.82 36.02
C TRP A 815 -7.96 -15.77 36.56
N TYR A 816 -8.35 -16.90 37.11
CA TYR A 816 -7.42 -17.91 37.63
C TYR A 816 -8.01 -19.32 37.64
N ARG A 817 -7.12 -20.31 37.68
CA ARG A 817 -7.46 -21.73 37.80
C ARG A 817 -6.38 -22.51 38.55
N ALA A 818 -6.74 -23.71 39.01
CA ALA A 818 -5.87 -24.62 39.74
C ALA A 818 -5.73 -25.96 39.00
N TYR A 819 -4.51 -26.50 38.97
CA TYR A 819 -4.26 -27.90 38.68
C TYR A 819 -4.35 -28.68 39.98
N CYS A 820 -5.36 -29.53 40.10
CA CYS A 820 -5.58 -30.37 41.26
C CYS A 820 -5.17 -31.81 40.97
N GLN A 821 -4.57 -32.46 41.96
CA GLN A 821 -4.34 -33.90 41.98
C GLN A 821 -5.60 -34.66 41.52
N ASP A 822 -5.41 -35.69 40.71
CA ASP A 822 -6.42 -36.58 40.10
C ASP A 822 -7.38 -35.87 39.11
N PHE A 823 -7.68 -34.58 39.28
CA PHE A 823 -8.57 -33.80 38.42
C PHE A 823 -7.89 -33.16 37.20
N GLY A 824 -6.59 -32.92 37.28
CA GLY A 824 -5.86 -32.08 36.32
C GLY A 824 -6.21 -30.60 36.47
N TRP A 825 -6.15 -29.83 35.37
CA TRP A 825 -6.63 -28.45 35.37
C TRP A 825 -8.15 -28.42 35.55
N LEU A 826 -8.60 -27.77 36.62
CA LEU A 826 -9.97 -27.28 36.70
C LEU A 826 -10.12 -26.00 35.86
N ASP A 827 -11.37 -25.63 35.60
CA ASP A 827 -11.72 -24.49 34.75
C ASP A 827 -11.36 -23.12 35.37
N TRP A 828 -11.53 -22.06 34.58
CA TRP A 828 -11.28 -20.69 35.00
C TRP A 828 -12.40 -20.12 35.88
N THR A 829 -12.01 -19.32 36.86
CA THR A 829 -12.90 -18.49 37.67
C THR A 829 -12.29 -17.11 37.86
N SER A 830 -13.02 -16.17 38.45
CA SER A 830 -12.53 -14.79 38.62
C SER A 830 -13.02 -14.11 39.90
N ASN A 831 -12.38 -12.97 40.21
CA ASN A 831 -12.89 -11.94 41.12
C ASN A 831 -13.43 -12.45 42.47
N GLY A 832 -12.67 -13.34 43.12
CA GLY A 832 -12.92 -13.84 44.47
C GLY A 832 -13.70 -15.15 44.56
N GLN A 833 -14.12 -15.71 43.43
CA GLN A 833 -14.75 -17.04 43.38
C GLN A 833 -13.74 -18.18 43.64
N PRO A 834 -14.15 -19.34 44.18
CA PRO A 834 -13.20 -20.40 44.50
C PRO A 834 -12.69 -21.13 43.25
N ALA A 835 -11.40 -21.48 43.25
CA ALA A 835 -10.79 -22.43 42.31
C ALA A 835 -10.14 -23.59 43.10
N GLY A 836 -10.23 -24.84 42.62
CA GLY A 836 -9.63 -26.01 43.26
C GLY A 836 -10.63 -26.96 43.95
N THR A 837 -10.25 -27.56 45.08
CA THR A 837 -11.11 -28.46 45.86
C THR A 837 -11.09 -28.15 47.36
N SER A 838 -12.06 -28.65 48.13
CA SER A 838 -12.04 -28.50 49.60
C SER A 838 -12.30 -29.81 50.37
N ARG A 839 -13.44 -30.46 50.12
CA ARG A 839 -13.92 -31.61 50.91
C ARG A 839 -13.25 -32.95 50.57
N ILE A 840 -12.71 -33.09 49.36
CA ILE A 840 -12.16 -34.34 48.82
C ILE A 840 -10.64 -34.50 48.98
N GLY A 841 -9.95 -33.51 49.54
CA GLY A 841 -8.56 -33.63 49.95
C GLY A 841 -7.48 -33.51 48.86
N CYS A 842 -7.84 -33.51 47.58
CA CYS A 842 -6.90 -33.33 46.47
C CYS A 842 -6.07 -32.04 46.64
N ARG A 843 -4.74 -32.16 46.55
CA ARG A 843 -3.80 -31.03 46.59
C ARG A 843 -3.89 -30.18 45.32
N VAL A 844 -3.57 -28.89 45.42
CA VAL A 844 -3.17 -28.08 44.27
C VAL A 844 -1.69 -28.32 43.99
N GLU A 845 -1.34 -28.62 42.74
CA GLU A 845 0.07 -28.77 42.29
C GLU A 845 0.53 -27.57 41.46
N SER A 846 -0.39 -26.83 40.84
CA SER A 846 -0.09 -25.61 40.08
C SER A 846 -1.26 -24.64 40.06
N VAL A 847 -0.95 -23.35 39.91
CA VAL A 847 -1.92 -22.25 39.76
C VAL A 847 -1.55 -21.44 38.53
N GLN A 848 -2.55 -21.01 37.77
CA GLN A 848 -2.40 -20.06 36.67
C GLN A 848 -3.30 -18.84 36.94
N VAL A 849 -2.78 -17.64 36.77
CA VAL A 849 -3.50 -16.37 37.02
C VAL A 849 -3.27 -15.42 35.86
N LYS A 850 -4.33 -14.79 35.36
CA LYS A 850 -4.29 -13.81 34.27
C LYS A 850 -5.16 -12.59 34.61
N ILE A 851 -4.54 -11.41 34.67
CA ILE A 851 -5.24 -10.12 34.70
C ILE A 851 -5.53 -9.68 33.25
N VAL A 852 -6.74 -9.19 33.02
CA VAL A 852 -7.25 -8.75 31.71
C VAL A 852 -8.06 -7.45 31.84
N PRO A 853 -8.22 -6.66 30.76
CA PRO A 853 -9.12 -5.50 30.73
C PRO A 853 -10.54 -5.82 31.22
N LYS A 854 -11.24 -4.83 31.78
CA LYS A 854 -12.58 -5.04 32.35
C LYS A 854 -13.56 -5.61 31.34
N GLY A 855 -14.29 -6.65 31.74
CA GLY A 855 -15.29 -7.32 30.90
C GLY A 855 -14.70 -8.21 29.80
N ALA A 856 -13.38 -8.35 29.70
CA ALA A 856 -12.76 -9.28 28.76
C ALA A 856 -13.12 -10.75 29.09
N GLY A 857 -13.38 -11.53 28.04
CA GLY A 857 -13.81 -12.92 28.15
C GLY A 857 -12.83 -13.83 28.91
N ALA A 858 -13.37 -14.87 29.53
CA ALA A 858 -12.59 -15.86 30.28
C ALA A 858 -11.51 -16.51 29.37
N PRO A 859 -10.30 -16.83 29.87
CA PRO A 859 -9.24 -17.46 29.07
C PRO A 859 -9.49 -18.93 28.70
N GLY A 860 -10.71 -19.44 28.87
CA GLY A 860 -11.12 -20.82 28.61
C GLY A 860 -12.48 -21.12 29.25
N SER A 861 -12.82 -22.41 29.35
CA SER A 861 -14.04 -22.87 30.06
C SER A 861 -14.09 -22.37 31.51
N THR A 862 -15.32 -22.17 32.00
CA THR A 862 -15.66 -21.72 33.36
C THR A 862 -16.66 -22.67 34.05
N ALA A 863 -16.90 -23.86 33.50
CA ALA A 863 -17.97 -24.77 33.90
C ALA A 863 -17.70 -25.53 35.21
N ARG A 864 -16.45 -25.92 35.48
CA ARG A 864 -16.05 -26.60 36.73
C ARG A 864 -14.70 -26.09 37.30
N PRO A 865 -14.62 -24.83 37.76
CA PRO A 865 -13.38 -24.26 38.34
C PRO A 865 -13.10 -24.77 39.75
N PHE A 866 -14.14 -25.20 40.45
CA PHE A 866 -14.08 -25.70 41.81
C PHE A 866 -15.01 -26.90 41.96
N THR A 867 -14.63 -27.87 42.80
CA THR A 867 -15.49 -29.01 43.13
C THR A 867 -15.22 -29.57 44.51
N ASP A 868 -16.26 -30.15 45.11
CA ASP A 868 -16.22 -30.87 46.38
C ASP A 868 -16.68 -32.33 46.25
N GLN A 869 -16.78 -32.84 45.01
CA GLN A 869 -17.20 -34.20 44.67
C GLN A 869 -16.01 -34.99 44.09
N PRO A 870 -15.81 -36.28 44.45
CA PRO A 870 -14.69 -37.07 43.97
C PRO A 870 -14.82 -37.47 42.50
N LEU A 871 -13.72 -37.92 41.89
CA LEU A 871 -13.72 -38.49 40.55
C LEU A 871 -14.36 -39.88 40.54
N LEU A 872 -15.14 -40.16 39.49
CA LEU A 872 -15.55 -41.53 39.16
C LEU A 872 -14.42 -42.24 38.40
N PRO A 873 -14.20 -43.55 38.62
CA PRO A 873 -13.36 -44.39 37.77
C PRO A 873 -13.70 -44.28 36.28
N ALA A 874 -12.72 -44.53 35.40
CA ALA A 874 -12.88 -44.32 33.96
C ALA A 874 -13.95 -45.21 33.31
N ASP A 875 -14.13 -46.45 33.78
CA ASP A 875 -15.20 -47.37 33.35
C ASP A 875 -16.59 -46.86 33.78
N MET A 876 -16.70 -46.41 35.03
CA MET A 876 -17.90 -45.73 35.56
C MET A 876 -18.22 -44.42 34.83
N MET A 877 -17.23 -43.58 34.56
CA MET A 877 -17.42 -42.33 33.82
C MET A 877 -17.87 -42.59 32.37
N THR A 878 -17.28 -43.59 31.72
CA THR A 878 -17.63 -43.98 30.34
C THR A 878 -19.07 -44.48 30.26
N MET A 879 -19.47 -45.36 31.18
CA MET A 879 -20.84 -45.87 31.23
C MET A 879 -21.85 -44.79 31.65
N LEU A 880 -21.51 -43.85 32.55
CA LEU A 880 -22.37 -42.70 32.89
C LEU A 880 -22.57 -41.74 31.69
N ASN A 881 -21.49 -41.41 30.96
CA ASN A 881 -21.56 -40.59 29.74
C ASN A 881 -22.35 -41.27 28.61
N ARG A 882 -22.48 -42.60 28.65
CA ARG A 882 -23.37 -43.38 27.79
C ARG A 882 -24.81 -43.38 28.34
N ALA A 883 -25.01 -43.57 29.65
CA ALA A 883 -26.32 -43.56 30.32
C ALA A 883 -27.07 -42.24 30.13
N ASN A 884 -26.38 -41.10 30.23
CA ASN A 884 -26.95 -39.75 30.05
C ASN A 884 -27.56 -39.50 28.66
N ARG A 885 -27.32 -40.38 27.68
CA ARG A 885 -27.97 -40.32 26.36
C ARG A 885 -29.41 -40.84 26.39
N TYR A 886 -29.72 -41.77 27.30
CA TYR A 886 -30.98 -42.53 27.35
C TYR A 886 -31.95 -42.02 28.43
N SER A 887 -33.24 -42.18 28.17
CA SER A 887 -34.35 -42.03 29.13
C SER A 887 -34.93 -43.40 29.50
N SER A 888 -35.69 -43.41 30.59
CA SER A 888 -36.40 -44.59 31.10
C SER A 888 -37.82 -44.19 31.48
N SER A 889 -38.77 -45.14 31.43
CA SER A 889 -40.13 -44.95 31.91
C SER A 889 -40.25 -45.01 33.44
N THR A 890 -39.14 -45.24 34.13
CA THR A 890 -39.00 -45.26 35.59
C THR A 890 -37.83 -44.35 36.00
N SER A 891 -37.73 -44.03 37.30
CA SER A 891 -36.57 -43.30 37.85
C SER A 891 -35.29 -44.15 37.95
N TRP A 892 -35.22 -45.25 37.20
CA TRP A 892 -34.15 -46.25 37.18
C TRP A 892 -33.70 -46.52 35.74
N LEU A 893 -32.44 -46.92 35.55
CA LEU A 893 -31.86 -47.34 34.26
C LEU A 893 -30.81 -48.42 34.51
N ILE A 894 -30.83 -49.52 33.76
CA ILE A 894 -29.73 -50.51 33.75
C ILE A 894 -28.89 -50.33 32.50
N MET A 895 -27.57 -50.23 32.66
CA MET A 895 -26.59 -50.30 31.59
C MET A 895 -25.75 -51.56 31.75
N VAL A 896 -25.48 -52.28 30.66
CA VAL A 896 -24.57 -53.43 30.63
C VAL A 896 -23.49 -53.17 29.58
N ASP A 897 -22.24 -53.12 30.04
CA ASP A 897 -21.06 -53.18 29.20
C ASP A 897 -20.72 -54.66 29.00
N ARG A 898 -21.02 -55.21 27.83
CA ARG A 898 -20.82 -56.62 27.55
C ARG A 898 -19.33 -56.94 27.52
N GLN A 899 -18.51 -56.09 26.90
CA GLN A 899 -17.07 -56.28 26.72
C GLN A 899 -16.31 -56.18 28.05
N ALA A 900 -16.57 -55.18 28.88
CA ALA A 900 -15.97 -55.06 30.22
C ALA A 900 -16.59 -56.01 31.26
N CYS A 901 -17.66 -56.73 30.90
CA CYS A 901 -18.50 -57.51 31.81
C CYS A 901 -18.91 -56.70 33.06
N ARG A 902 -19.41 -55.48 32.83
CA ARG A 902 -19.87 -54.54 33.87
C ARG A 902 -21.36 -54.25 33.76
N LEU A 903 -22.03 -54.12 34.90
CA LEU A 903 -23.42 -53.71 35.02
C LEU A 903 -23.51 -52.49 35.94
N GLY A 904 -24.08 -51.40 35.43
CA GLY A 904 -24.42 -50.21 36.20
C GLY A 904 -25.93 -50.08 36.35
N VAL A 905 -26.41 -49.94 37.58
CA VAL A 905 -27.78 -49.52 37.87
C VAL A 905 -27.76 -48.07 38.28
N PHE A 906 -28.52 -47.24 37.58
CA PHE A 906 -28.61 -45.80 37.80
C PHE A 906 -29.98 -45.43 38.37
N ARG A 907 -30.01 -44.31 39.10
CA ARG A 907 -31.23 -43.64 39.56
C ARG A 907 -31.21 -42.17 39.14
N GLY A 908 -32.37 -41.58 38.86
CA GLY A 908 -32.48 -40.19 38.38
C GLY A 908 -33.24 -40.11 37.06
N GLN A 909 -32.71 -39.32 36.11
CA GLN A 909 -33.31 -39.08 34.79
C GLN A 909 -32.26 -38.76 33.72
N ARG A 910 -32.65 -38.72 32.44
CA ARG A 910 -31.76 -38.40 31.31
C ARG A 910 -30.99 -37.09 31.53
N GLY A 911 -29.67 -37.13 31.36
CA GLY A 911 -28.77 -36.00 31.61
C GLY A 911 -28.44 -35.73 33.09
N SER A 912 -29.07 -36.46 34.02
CA SER A 912 -28.86 -36.36 35.48
C SER A 912 -29.06 -37.74 36.13
N TRP A 913 -28.35 -38.75 35.60
CA TRP A 913 -28.27 -40.07 36.19
C TRP A 913 -27.15 -40.12 37.25
N SER A 914 -27.40 -40.79 38.37
CA SER A 914 -26.37 -41.14 39.36
C SER A 914 -26.34 -42.66 39.57
N TYR A 915 -25.17 -43.20 39.95
CA TYR A 915 -25.04 -44.62 40.24
C TYR A 915 -25.78 -44.98 41.53
N ALA A 916 -26.69 -45.96 41.43
CA ALA A 916 -27.21 -46.69 42.58
C ALA A 916 -26.35 -47.92 42.89
N GLN A 917 -25.87 -48.62 41.85
CA GLN A 917 -24.97 -49.78 41.94
C GLN A 917 -24.04 -49.86 40.73
N TYR A 918 -22.83 -50.41 40.90
CA TYR A 918 -21.90 -50.73 39.81
C TYR A 918 -21.13 -52.01 40.12
N TRP A 919 -21.24 -53.02 39.25
CA TRP A 919 -20.81 -54.38 39.55
C TRP A 919 -20.20 -55.11 38.35
N THR A 920 -19.32 -56.08 38.65
CA THR A 920 -18.97 -57.16 37.73
C THR A 920 -20.17 -58.08 37.48
N CYS A 921 -20.42 -58.41 36.22
CA CYS A 921 -21.37 -59.43 35.77
C CYS A 921 -20.64 -60.51 34.92
N SER A 922 -21.35 -61.51 34.40
CA SER A 922 -20.82 -62.42 33.36
C SER A 922 -21.86 -62.52 32.24
N THR A 923 -21.44 -62.28 31.00
CA THR A 923 -22.33 -62.20 29.82
C THR A 923 -22.26 -63.48 28.98
N GLY A 924 -23.01 -63.51 27.87
CA GLY A 924 -23.05 -64.64 26.94
C GLY A 924 -21.70 -64.92 26.29
N ALA A 925 -21.38 -66.21 26.14
CA ALA A 925 -20.21 -66.67 25.40
C ALA A 925 -20.30 -66.25 23.91
N PRO A 926 -19.18 -66.17 23.16
CA PRO A 926 -19.20 -65.73 21.75
C PRO A 926 -20.14 -66.54 20.84
N SER A 927 -20.38 -67.81 21.16
CA SER A 927 -21.32 -68.71 20.45
C SER A 927 -22.79 -68.51 20.84
N THR A 928 -23.07 -67.84 21.97
CA THR A 928 -24.40 -67.58 22.53
C THR A 928 -24.39 -66.20 23.23
N PRO A 929 -24.16 -65.11 22.49
CA PRO A 929 -23.84 -63.81 23.07
C PRO A 929 -25.07 -63.16 23.73
N THR A 930 -24.83 -62.34 24.76
CA THR A 930 -25.86 -61.39 25.23
C THR A 930 -26.16 -60.39 24.12
N PRO A 931 -27.43 -60.17 23.75
CA PRO A 931 -27.78 -59.30 22.63
C PRO A 931 -27.61 -57.83 23.03
N THR A 932 -27.15 -57.01 22.10
CA THR A 932 -26.93 -55.57 22.27
C THR A 932 -28.10 -54.78 21.70
N GLY A 933 -28.56 -53.78 22.44
CA GLY A 933 -29.71 -52.96 22.07
C GLY A 933 -30.33 -52.24 23.27
N GLU A 934 -31.44 -51.56 23.00
CA GLU A 934 -32.32 -51.00 24.02
C GLU A 934 -33.48 -51.96 24.30
N TYR A 935 -33.65 -52.30 25.57
CA TYR A 935 -34.65 -53.24 26.08
C TYR A 935 -35.36 -52.64 27.29
N THR A 936 -36.31 -53.37 27.87
CA THR A 936 -37.12 -52.91 29.00
C THR A 936 -37.38 -54.07 29.95
N VAL A 937 -37.34 -53.85 31.26
CA VAL A 937 -37.69 -54.88 32.24
C VAL A 937 -39.16 -55.27 32.09
N THR A 938 -39.43 -56.47 31.59
CA THR A 938 -40.78 -56.98 31.25
C THR A 938 -41.34 -57.96 32.27
N GLY A 939 -40.49 -58.75 32.94
CA GLY A 939 -40.93 -59.83 33.83
C GLY A 939 -39.92 -60.14 34.93
N LYS A 940 -40.38 -60.81 35.99
CA LYS A 940 -39.58 -61.22 37.15
C LYS A 940 -40.07 -62.54 37.72
N GLY A 941 -39.17 -63.34 38.30
CA GLY A 941 -39.54 -64.57 38.99
C GLY A 941 -38.45 -65.14 39.89
N TYR A 942 -38.83 -66.03 40.79
CA TYR A 942 -37.96 -66.52 41.86
C TYR A 942 -36.85 -67.45 41.35
N SER A 943 -37.13 -68.35 40.40
CA SER A 943 -36.17 -69.30 39.88
C SER A 943 -36.54 -69.87 38.51
N PHE A 944 -35.55 -70.34 37.74
CA PHE A 944 -35.72 -71.10 36.51
C PHE A 944 -34.56 -72.09 36.27
N GLY A 945 -34.73 -73.03 35.35
CA GLY A 945 -33.68 -73.98 34.91
C GLY A 945 -34.14 -75.44 34.90
N HIS A 946 -33.46 -76.26 34.09
CA HIS A 946 -33.62 -77.72 34.02
C HIS A 946 -32.23 -78.35 34.04
N GLY A 947 -31.97 -79.30 34.96
CA GLY A 947 -30.62 -79.81 35.27
C GLY A 947 -29.77 -78.87 36.14
N TYR A 948 -30.20 -77.62 36.31
CA TYR A 948 -29.61 -76.59 37.16
C TYR A 948 -30.72 -75.69 37.73
N THR A 949 -30.38 -74.78 38.64
CA THR A 949 -31.29 -73.72 39.08
C THR A 949 -30.59 -72.36 39.11
N CYS A 950 -31.22 -71.37 38.51
CA CYS A 950 -30.86 -69.96 38.58
C CYS A 950 -31.95 -69.22 39.36
N TYR A 951 -31.57 -68.31 40.26
CA TYR A 951 -32.47 -67.58 41.16
C TYR A 951 -32.58 -66.09 40.81
N TYR A 952 -33.68 -65.48 41.25
CA TYR A 952 -34.01 -64.06 41.17
C TYR A 952 -33.86 -63.47 39.76
N TYR A 953 -34.60 -64.03 38.80
CA TYR A 953 -34.51 -63.60 37.42
C TYR A 953 -35.32 -62.32 37.15
N THR A 954 -34.75 -61.42 36.35
CA THR A 954 -35.37 -60.20 35.84
C THR A 954 -35.22 -60.18 34.32
N GLN A 955 -36.33 -60.38 33.62
CA GLN A 955 -36.40 -60.50 32.15
C GLN A 955 -36.33 -59.13 31.49
N PHE A 956 -35.58 -59.03 30.38
CA PHE A 956 -35.49 -57.79 29.59
C PHE A 956 -35.81 -57.98 28.10
N TYR A 957 -35.57 -59.17 27.53
CA TYR A 957 -35.84 -59.45 26.12
C TYR A 957 -35.94 -60.96 25.89
N GLY A 958 -37.07 -61.49 25.41
CA GLY A 958 -37.24 -62.94 25.19
C GLY A 958 -36.79 -63.79 26.39
N ASP A 959 -35.98 -64.82 26.13
CA ASP A 959 -35.36 -65.68 27.15
C ASP A 959 -34.07 -65.08 27.76
N TYR A 960 -33.72 -63.83 27.45
CA TYR A 960 -32.55 -63.14 27.99
C TYR A 960 -32.91 -62.42 29.31
N LEU A 961 -32.24 -62.84 30.38
CA LEU A 961 -32.54 -62.49 31.77
C LEU A 961 -31.29 -61.92 32.48
N PHE A 962 -31.48 -61.03 33.45
CA PHE A 962 -30.55 -60.86 34.56
C PHE A 962 -30.88 -61.93 35.62
N HIS A 963 -29.91 -62.70 36.11
CA HIS A 963 -30.18 -63.72 37.14
C HIS A 963 -28.90 -64.12 37.91
N SER A 964 -29.05 -64.96 38.95
CA SER A 964 -27.90 -65.50 39.68
C SER A 964 -26.99 -66.35 38.80
N ILE A 965 -25.75 -66.62 39.23
CA ILE A 965 -24.97 -67.77 38.75
C ILE A 965 -25.80 -69.07 38.84
N PRO A 966 -25.52 -70.09 38.00
CA PRO A 966 -26.21 -71.37 38.09
C PRO A 966 -25.77 -72.16 39.32
N TYR A 967 -26.74 -72.84 39.94
CA TYR A 967 -26.59 -73.73 41.08
C TYR A 967 -27.02 -75.15 40.70
N TYR A 968 -26.54 -76.16 41.43
CA TYR A 968 -27.06 -77.53 41.30
C TYR A 968 -28.56 -77.56 41.63
N GLN A 969 -29.35 -78.30 40.84
CA GLN A 969 -30.80 -78.16 40.80
C GLN A 969 -31.47 -78.26 42.19
N GLY A 970 -32.25 -77.23 42.55
CA GLY A 970 -32.94 -77.13 43.84
C GLY A 970 -32.06 -76.77 45.04
N THR A 971 -30.78 -76.46 44.85
CA THR A 971 -29.83 -76.15 45.93
C THR A 971 -29.21 -74.75 45.78
N PHE A 972 -28.54 -74.29 46.84
CA PHE A 972 -27.67 -73.11 46.80
C PHE A 972 -26.17 -73.45 46.69
N ASN A 973 -25.82 -74.65 46.18
CA ASN A 973 -24.45 -75.04 45.86
C ASN A 973 -24.06 -74.56 44.45
N PRO A 974 -23.09 -73.65 44.26
CA PRO A 974 -22.76 -73.10 42.95
C PRO A 974 -22.27 -74.17 41.96
N MET A 975 -22.76 -74.11 40.72
CA MET A 975 -22.32 -74.96 39.62
C MET A 975 -21.23 -74.26 38.77
N ASP A 976 -21.36 -72.95 38.56
CA ASP A 976 -20.34 -72.12 37.89
C ASP A 976 -20.31 -70.71 38.51
N SER A 977 -19.31 -70.46 39.36
CA SER A 977 -19.15 -69.19 40.10
C SER A 977 -18.33 -68.12 39.37
N ARG A 978 -17.94 -68.34 38.10
CA ARG A 978 -17.00 -67.46 37.38
C ARG A 978 -17.65 -66.13 36.99
N MET A 979 -17.09 -65.04 37.51
CA MET A 979 -17.54 -63.66 37.28
C MET A 979 -16.56 -62.87 36.42
N GLY A 980 -17.06 -61.94 35.60
CA GLY A 980 -16.25 -61.03 34.79
C GLY A 980 -15.87 -61.58 33.41
N MET A 981 -16.60 -62.57 32.89
CA MET A 981 -16.25 -63.23 31.63
C MET A 981 -17.48 -63.71 30.82
N HIS A 982 -17.25 -63.99 29.54
CA HIS A 982 -18.25 -64.44 28.57
C HIS A 982 -18.53 -65.95 28.69
N VAL A 983 -19.43 -66.36 29.60
CA VAL A 983 -19.68 -67.77 29.96
C VAL A 983 -21.15 -68.18 30.11
N SER A 984 -22.11 -67.27 29.89
CA SER A 984 -23.53 -67.62 29.88
C SER A 984 -23.99 -68.09 28.49
N GLN A 985 -25.22 -68.59 28.39
CA GLN A 985 -25.90 -68.88 27.11
C GLN A 985 -26.72 -67.67 26.59
N GLY A 986 -26.33 -66.46 26.94
CA GLY A 986 -26.94 -65.20 26.49
C GLY A 986 -27.38 -64.27 27.63
N CYS A 987 -27.82 -64.83 28.74
CA CYS A 987 -28.24 -64.06 29.91
C CYS A 987 -27.10 -63.28 30.61
N VAL A 988 -27.43 -62.35 31.50
CA VAL A 988 -26.46 -61.63 32.33
C VAL A 988 -26.45 -62.25 33.73
N ARG A 989 -25.42 -63.07 34.01
CA ARG A 989 -25.20 -63.72 35.31
C ARG A 989 -24.63 -62.72 36.33
N LEU A 990 -25.05 -62.88 37.57
CA LEU A 990 -24.62 -62.11 38.73
C LEU A 990 -24.45 -63.01 39.97
N PRO A 991 -23.67 -62.61 40.98
CA PRO A 991 -23.83 -63.10 42.35
C PRO A 991 -25.29 -63.02 42.82
N ILE A 992 -25.75 -63.99 43.61
CA ILE A 992 -27.17 -64.16 43.96
C ILE A 992 -27.75 -62.99 44.77
N ASP A 993 -26.94 -62.34 45.60
CA ASP A 993 -27.24 -61.10 46.31
C ASP A 993 -27.54 -59.95 45.34
N ARG A 994 -26.73 -59.80 44.28
CA ARG A 994 -26.88 -58.75 43.25
C ARG A 994 -28.06 -59.02 42.32
N ALA A 995 -28.28 -60.28 41.95
CA ALA A 995 -29.46 -60.71 41.23
C ALA A 995 -30.74 -60.42 42.04
N LYS A 996 -30.76 -60.81 43.32
CA LYS A 996 -31.85 -60.48 44.24
C LYS A 996 -32.05 -58.98 44.37
N TRP A 997 -30.97 -58.19 44.49
CA TRP A 997 -31.09 -56.74 44.63
C TRP A 997 -31.77 -56.07 43.42
N ILE A 998 -31.47 -56.50 42.18
CA ILE A 998 -32.20 -56.04 40.98
C ILE A 998 -33.66 -56.51 41.01
N TRP A 999 -33.89 -57.76 41.42
CA TRP A 999 -35.21 -58.36 41.55
C TRP A 999 -36.07 -57.66 42.63
N ASP A 1000 -35.47 -57.15 43.70
CA ASP A 1000 -36.13 -56.35 44.75
C ASP A 1000 -36.38 -54.90 44.30
N ASN A 1001 -35.35 -54.21 43.77
CA ASN A 1001 -35.34 -52.73 43.71
C ASN A 1001 -35.75 -52.13 42.36
N VAL A 1002 -35.48 -52.80 41.23
CA VAL A 1002 -35.67 -52.20 39.90
C VAL A 1002 -37.08 -52.49 39.36
N PRO A 1003 -37.95 -51.49 39.11
CA PRO A 1003 -39.32 -51.75 38.68
C PRO A 1003 -39.42 -52.36 37.26
N LEU A 1004 -40.57 -52.97 36.96
CA LEU A 1004 -40.97 -53.21 35.57
C LEU A 1004 -41.03 -51.88 34.79
N ALA A 1005 -40.97 -51.93 33.47
CA ALA A 1005 -40.84 -50.77 32.57
C ALA A 1005 -39.52 -49.96 32.71
N THR A 1006 -38.55 -50.41 33.53
CA THR A 1006 -37.21 -49.82 33.56
C THR A 1006 -36.46 -50.10 32.25
N LYS A 1007 -35.91 -49.06 31.62
CA LYS A 1007 -35.00 -49.17 30.47
C LYS A 1007 -33.76 -49.99 30.83
N VAL A 1008 -33.38 -50.86 29.92
CA VAL A 1008 -32.14 -51.64 29.93
C VAL A 1008 -31.39 -51.31 28.64
N VAL A 1009 -30.08 -51.06 28.71
CA VAL A 1009 -29.25 -50.84 27.51
C VAL A 1009 -28.02 -51.74 27.60
N ILE A 1010 -27.85 -52.62 26.61
CA ILE A 1010 -26.73 -53.55 26.53
C ILE A 1010 -25.88 -53.20 25.31
N TYR A 1011 -24.57 -53.09 25.49
CA TYR A 1011 -23.65 -52.63 24.46
C TYR A 1011 -22.30 -53.38 24.46
#